data_AF-A0A8T0F2M5-F1
#
_entry.id   AF-A0A8T0F2M5-F1
#
_cell.length_a   1.000
_cell.length_b   1.000
_cell.length_c   1.000
_cell.angle_alpha   90.00
_cell.angle_beta   90.00
_cell.angle_gamma   90.00
#
_symmetry.space_group_name_H-M   'P 1'
#
loop_
_entity.id
_entity.type
_entity.pdbx_description
1 polymer ?
#
loop_
_entity_poly.entity_id
_entity_poly.type
_entity_poly.pdbx_seq_one_letter_code
_entity_poly.pdbx_strand_id
1 'polypeptide(L)'
;MLSSKMLRIPGLFLILLAVIGIDQVVAEGHCIMHGFCGENDFGDATCSYNGTAKRLEDEEALETLRDICPDIIRETNVLCCSPEQISQLQKNLEIAATLGLARCPSCLSNFRKNFCQFACSPRQSEFLKIEKLGESDEGDIIIEKLTYFMSRSYADGLFASCKDIQGLTPGSTVLDLMCGGWGRECNPERWLNFMGSTPADDGFSPFEIKYHLTTDPELIIDGEKFHPMNENTTSCSERPNPESEACTCLDCEAACQLNIASPPPLPAEKEEFTLLHHDGVSVLCLIIFCFVTAFLLLGFFYFKIQSRKSLRCEQEVKMERKGSSHRPLILLKSCSPSASGVDLGSLEEVEPLRSKRSIIPSQVVEKSQDLTDSKKENGETTHQIPDTEIISNISYLQKLGAAIERYLEENFCQWGTYVAEHPLPIMTLSLIASFALASGLLFRFTVTTDPVDLWVSRSSQARQDMEYFNKHFEPFYRVEQMIITPKNKSSFVQSIKEKNQLKTYTWGPVFHRDFLLEVLDLQLAAERLVAKNKNKTVTLSDICVAPLAPLNKNCAIQSIFGFYQNQRSLLEDKNFDYLGHFKDCAGTMGEMKCYAPYGGPLQSTEVALGGFHNSEYHSATALIITIPVVNHYEQALNEDALLWERVFIDFLKNYRSENLTVAFKAEIQVTMNRVEEVILEASQCAISYIIMFVYIAVALGEVNTCKSMLVDSKISLGFAGVFIVIVSVLSSLGIFCFAGVPATLIIIEVIPFLVLAVGVDNIFILVQAYQRDEINR
;
A
#
# COMPACT_ATOMS: atom_id res chain seq x y z
N MET A 1 22.47 -51.29 -61.80
CA MET A 1 23.70 -52.09 -61.62
C MET A 1 23.87 -52.30 -60.13
N LEU A 2 23.86 -53.48 -59.52
CA LEU A 2 23.88 -54.89 -59.97
C LEU A 2 22.79 -55.65 -59.17
N SER A 3 21.85 -56.34 -59.83
CA SER A 3 21.87 -57.77 -60.18
C SER A 3 21.55 -58.75 -59.03
N SER A 4 20.25 -59.03 -58.90
CA SER A 4 19.59 -60.36 -58.81
C SER A 4 20.43 -61.65 -58.69
N LYS A 5 20.09 -62.56 -57.75
CA LYS A 5 19.24 -63.78 -57.97
C LYS A 5 19.34 -64.80 -56.81
N MET A 6 18.16 -65.25 -56.38
CA MET A 6 17.73 -66.60 -55.94
C MET A 6 18.76 -67.71 -55.64
N LEU A 7 18.59 -68.42 -54.51
CA LEU A 7 18.23 -69.86 -54.51
C LEU A 7 17.74 -70.37 -53.13
N ARG A 8 16.98 -71.49 -53.16
CA ARG A 8 16.10 -72.08 -52.14
C ARG A 8 16.80 -72.94 -51.05
N ILE A 9 16.24 -72.88 -49.83
CA ILE A 9 16.00 -73.88 -48.73
C ILE A 9 16.28 -75.37 -49.11
N PRO A 10 16.78 -76.29 -48.22
CA PRO A 10 16.31 -76.60 -46.84
C PRO A 10 17.41 -76.74 -45.77
N GLY A 11 17.16 -76.58 -44.46
CA GLY A 11 16.04 -77.09 -43.68
C GLY A 11 16.38 -78.48 -43.12
N LEU A 12 17.43 -78.60 -42.28
CA LEU A 12 17.60 -79.72 -41.32
C LEU A 12 18.79 -79.60 -40.33
N PHE A 13 19.61 -78.53 -40.36
CA PHE A 13 20.86 -78.49 -39.57
C PHE A 13 20.85 -77.55 -38.35
N LEU A 14 19.72 -76.88 -38.07
CA LEU A 14 19.61 -75.85 -37.02
C LEU A 14 18.98 -76.34 -35.70
N ILE A 15 18.69 -77.64 -35.57
CA ILE A 15 18.01 -78.20 -34.38
C ILE A 15 18.97 -78.94 -33.44
N LEU A 16 20.24 -79.17 -33.82
CA LEU A 16 21.17 -79.99 -33.01
C LEU A 16 22.26 -79.21 -32.24
N LEU A 17 22.30 -77.87 -32.32
CA LEU A 17 23.23 -77.03 -31.54
C LEU A 17 22.53 -76.20 -30.45
N ALA A 18 21.24 -76.41 -30.22
CA ALA A 18 20.44 -75.66 -29.24
C ALA A 18 20.23 -76.39 -27.89
N VAL A 19 20.97 -77.48 -27.61
CA VAL A 19 20.76 -78.30 -26.39
C VAL A 19 21.99 -78.40 -25.47
N ILE A 20 23.11 -77.74 -25.80
CA ILE A 20 24.25 -77.62 -24.86
C ILE A 20 24.78 -76.19 -24.90
N GLY A 21 23.96 -75.28 -24.40
CA GLY A 21 24.35 -73.94 -23.97
C GLY A 21 23.64 -73.70 -22.65
N ILE A 22 24.16 -74.27 -21.57
CA ILE A 22 23.80 -73.82 -20.23
C ILE A 22 24.27 -72.37 -20.18
N ASP A 23 23.31 -71.44 -20.11
CA ASP A 23 23.54 -70.04 -19.78
C ASP A 23 24.28 -69.96 -18.45
N GLN A 24 25.61 -69.90 -18.51
CA GLN A 24 26.36 -69.14 -17.52
C GLN A 24 26.39 -67.69 -17.99
N VAL A 25 25.29 -66.97 -17.76
CA VAL A 25 25.38 -65.53 -17.58
C VAL A 25 26.00 -65.34 -16.18
N VAL A 26 27.32 -65.31 -16.13
CA VAL A 26 28.03 -64.74 -14.99
C VAL A 26 27.77 -63.23 -15.07
N ALA A 27 26.74 -62.76 -14.38
CA ALA A 27 26.54 -61.34 -14.15
C ALA A 27 27.56 -60.89 -13.09
N GLU A 28 28.38 -59.89 -13.40
CA GLU A 28 29.39 -59.33 -12.49
C GLU A 28 28.78 -58.51 -11.32
N GLY A 29 27.45 -58.48 -11.19
CA GLY A 29 26.73 -57.82 -10.09
C GLY A 29 25.64 -58.71 -9.46
N HIS A 30 25.49 -58.60 -8.14
CA HIS A 30 24.46 -59.24 -7.33
C HIS A 30 23.70 -58.20 -6.49
N CYS A 31 22.57 -58.59 -5.90
CA CYS A 31 21.84 -57.73 -4.97
C CYS A 31 22.52 -57.75 -3.60
N ILE A 32 22.42 -56.64 -2.85
CA ILE A 32 22.87 -56.59 -1.46
C ILE A 32 21.69 -56.48 -0.46
N MET A 33 20.50 -56.13 -0.98
CA MET A 33 19.27 -56.00 -0.22
C MET A 33 18.08 -56.52 -1.03
N HIS A 34 17.07 -57.06 -0.36
CA HIS A 34 15.81 -57.47 -0.98
C HIS A 34 14.73 -57.69 0.08
N GLY A 35 13.60 -56.98 -0.03
CA GLY A 35 12.47 -57.09 0.89
C GLY A 35 12.68 -56.41 2.25
N PHE A 36 11.64 -56.46 3.06
CA PHE A 36 11.64 -56.01 4.46
C PHE A 36 11.56 -57.22 5.40
N CYS A 37 12.26 -57.16 6.53
CA CYS A 37 12.26 -58.21 7.56
C CYS A 37 12.36 -57.59 8.95
N GLY A 38 11.24 -57.62 9.66
CA GLY A 38 11.04 -56.94 10.92
C GLY A 38 10.87 -55.41 10.80
N GLU A 39 10.60 -54.81 11.96
CA GLU A 39 10.56 -53.36 12.14
C GLU A 39 11.84 -52.91 12.88
N ASN A 40 12.27 -51.67 12.62
CA ASN A 40 13.22 -50.94 13.44
C ASN A 40 12.50 -49.75 14.13
N ASP A 41 13.24 -48.97 14.93
CA ASP A 41 12.72 -47.79 15.63
C ASP A 41 12.03 -46.74 14.71
N PHE A 42 12.18 -46.87 13.38
CA PHE A 42 11.75 -45.91 12.38
C PHE A 42 10.84 -46.51 11.27
N GLY A 43 10.46 -47.80 11.35
CA GLY A 43 9.57 -48.48 10.40
C GLY A 43 10.10 -49.82 9.87
N ASP A 44 9.62 -50.24 8.69
CA ASP A 44 10.02 -51.52 8.06
C ASP A 44 11.53 -51.57 7.75
N ALA A 45 12.23 -52.56 8.31
CA ALA A 45 13.68 -52.68 8.18
C ALA A 45 14.07 -53.43 6.91
N THR A 46 15.07 -52.92 6.18
CA THR A 46 15.53 -53.54 4.92
C THR A 46 16.44 -54.74 5.18
N CYS A 47 16.12 -55.88 4.55
CA CYS A 47 16.90 -57.10 4.71
C CYS A 47 18.23 -57.07 3.97
N SER A 48 19.25 -57.64 4.59
CA SER A 48 20.45 -58.03 3.87
C SER A 48 20.17 -59.25 2.99
N TYR A 49 20.55 -59.17 1.72
CA TYR A 49 20.37 -60.26 0.76
C TYR A 49 21.55 -60.28 -0.20
N ASN A 50 22.33 -61.36 -0.20
CA ASN A 50 23.52 -61.52 -1.04
C ASN A 50 23.27 -62.55 -2.16
N GLY A 51 22.21 -62.34 -2.94
CA GLY A 51 21.80 -63.26 -4.00
C GLY A 51 21.62 -62.57 -5.35
N THR A 52 21.32 -63.35 -6.39
CA THR A 52 21.06 -62.79 -7.72
C THR A 52 19.74 -62.02 -7.74
N ALA A 53 19.65 -61.04 -8.65
CA ALA A 53 18.43 -60.31 -8.92
C ALA A 53 17.28 -61.26 -9.33
N LYS A 54 16.06 -60.93 -8.89
CA LYS A 54 14.87 -61.74 -9.10
C LYS A 54 13.98 -61.11 -10.17
N ARG A 55 13.23 -61.95 -10.87
CA ARG A 55 12.25 -61.47 -11.84
C ARG A 55 11.03 -60.94 -11.08
N LEU A 56 10.62 -59.70 -11.38
CA LEU A 56 9.38 -59.13 -10.84
C LEU A 56 8.20 -59.65 -11.68
N GLU A 57 7.31 -60.39 -11.04
CA GLU A 57 6.12 -60.99 -11.69
C GLU A 57 4.85 -60.17 -11.47
N ASP A 58 4.82 -59.32 -10.45
CA ASP A 58 3.69 -58.47 -10.11
C ASP A 58 3.51 -57.33 -11.14
N GLU A 59 2.39 -57.34 -11.86
CA GLU A 59 2.08 -56.36 -12.91
C GLU A 59 1.80 -54.96 -12.36
N GLU A 60 1.20 -54.83 -11.17
CA GLU A 60 0.91 -53.54 -10.54
C GLU A 60 2.19 -52.87 -10.06
N ALA A 61 3.10 -53.65 -9.44
CA ALA A 61 4.41 -53.17 -9.05
C ALA A 61 5.26 -52.79 -10.27
N LEU A 62 5.15 -53.53 -11.39
CA LEU A 62 5.81 -53.18 -12.65
C LEU A 62 5.28 -51.89 -13.25
N GLU A 63 3.97 -51.65 -13.24
CA GLU A 63 3.37 -50.40 -13.72
C GLU A 63 3.80 -49.22 -12.86
N THR A 64 3.77 -49.37 -11.53
CA THR A 64 4.28 -48.37 -10.60
C THR A 64 5.73 -48.03 -10.89
N LEU A 65 6.59 -49.05 -11.06
CA LEU A 65 8.00 -48.86 -11.35
C LEU A 65 8.24 -48.17 -12.71
N ARG A 66 7.37 -48.38 -13.72
CA ARG A 66 7.45 -47.66 -15.01
C ARG A 66 7.23 -46.17 -14.85
N ASP A 67 6.33 -45.77 -13.95
CA ASP A 67 6.05 -44.37 -13.67
C ASP A 67 7.19 -43.69 -12.88
N ILE A 68 7.70 -44.36 -11.83
CA ILE A 68 8.72 -43.75 -10.95
C ILE A 68 10.16 -43.95 -11.43
N CYS A 69 10.48 -45.06 -12.11
CA CYS A 69 11.84 -45.49 -12.44
C CYS A 69 11.95 -46.06 -13.88
N PRO A 70 11.59 -45.30 -14.93
CA PRO A 70 11.59 -45.81 -16.31
C PRO A 70 12.96 -46.31 -16.78
N ASP A 71 14.05 -45.74 -16.27
CA ASP A 71 15.44 -46.06 -16.69
C ASP A 71 15.92 -47.46 -16.24
N ILE A 72 15.27 -48.07 -15.24
CA ILE A 72 15.70 -49.37 -14.68
C ILE A 72 15.04 -50.55 -15.37
N ILE A 73 13.90 -50.32 -16.02
CA ILE A 73 13.12 -51.39 -16.63
C ILE A 73 13.76 -51.81 -17.94
N ARG A 74 14.35 -53.01 -17.94
CA ARG A 74 14.90 -53.70 -19.11
C ARG A 74 13.96 -54.82 -19.53
N GLU A 75 14.15 -55.35 -20.74
CA GLU A 75 13.31 -56.41 -21.34
C GLU A 75 13.16 -57.68 -20.47
N THR A 76 14.06 -57.91 -19.51
CA THR A 76 14.06 -59.12 -18.65
C THR A 76 13.31 -58.96 -17.31
N ASN A 77 12.93 -57.74 -16.89
CA ASN A 77 12.31 -57.44 -15.59
C ASN A 77 13.06 -58.04 -14.37
N VAL A 78 14.38 -58.21 -14.47
CA VAL A 78 15.23 -58.74 -13.41
C VAL A 78 15.74 -57.58 -12.54
N LEU A 79 15.34 -57.56 -11.26
CA LEU A 79 15.50 -56.44 -10.33
C LEU A 79 15.89 -56.93 -8.93
N CYS A 80 16.43 -56.03 -8.10
CA CYS A 80 16.78 -56.35 -6.69
C CYS A 80 15.69 -55.96 -5.68
N CYS A 81 14.61 -55.32 -6.11
CA CYS A 81 13.53 -54.88 -5.23
C CYS A 81 12.28 -55.77 -5.28
N SER A 82 11.55 -55.77 -4.17
CA SER A 82 10.24 -56.44 -3.98
C SER A 82 9.06 -55.48 -4.27
N PRO A 83 7.84 -55.99 -4.52
CA PRO A 83 6.64 -55.17 -4.68
C PRO A 83 6.42 -54.17 -3.53
N GLU A 84 6.65 -54.60 -2.28
CA GLU A 84 6.48 -53.77 -1.09
C GLU A 84 7.49 -52.61 -1.07
N GLN A 85 8.75 -52.89 -1.43
CA GLN A 85 9.79 -51.86 -1.55
C GLN A 85 9.47 -50.85 -2.66
N ILE A 86 8.87 -51.29 -3.77
CA ILE A 86 8.45 -50.40 -4.86
C ILE A 86 7.32 -49.47 -4.40
N SER A 87 6.32 -50.01 -3.69
CA SER A 87 5.23 -49.20 -3.12
C SER A 87 5.75 -48.17 -2.10
N GLN A 88 6.68 -48.57 -1.23
CA GLN A 88 7.28 -47.64 -0.27
C GLN A 88 8.15 -46.57 -0.96
N LEU A 89 8.91 -46.96 -1.98
CA LEU A 89 9.72 -46.05 -2.77
C LEU A 89 8.84 -44.99 -3.46
N GLN A 90 7.70 -45.38 -4.03
CA GLN A 90 6.74 -44.45 -4.63
C GLN A 90 6.26 -43.40 -3.61
N LYS A 91 5.79 -43.84 -2.43
CA LYS A 91 5.32 -42.93 -1.37
C LYS A 91 6.40 -41.94 -0.95
N ASN A 92 7.64 -42.42 -0.73
CA ASN A 92 8.76 -41.58 -0.33
C ASN A 92 9.14 -40.55 -1.42
N LEU A 93 9.13 -40.97 -2.69
CA LEU A 93 9.39 -40.07 -3.82
C LEU A 93 8.27 -39.05 -4.04
N GLU A 94 7.02 -39.42 -3.74
CA GLU A 94 5.87 -38.51 -3.82
C GLU A 94 5.93 -37.39 -2.78
N ILE A 95 6.45 -37.68 -1.58
CA ILE A 95 6.73 -36.64 -0.57
C ILE A 95 7.73 -35.62 -1.13
N ALA A 96 8.84 -36.08 -1.70
CA ALA A 96 9.84 -35.17 -2.29
C ALA A 96 9.27 -34.37 -3.48
N ALA A 97 8.43 -35.01 -4.30
CA ALA A 97 7.74 -34.36 -5.41
C ALA A 97 6.80 -33.24 -4.91
N THR A 98 5.98 -33.52 -3.91
CA THR A 98 4.99 -32.59 -3.33
C THR A 98 5.62 -31.45 -2.54
N LEU A 99 6.80 -31.67 -1.93
CA LEU A 99 7.58 -30.61 -1.28
C LEU A 99 8.10 -29.54 -2.26
N GLY A 100 8.17 -29.86 -3.55
CA GLY A 100 8.45 -28.87 -4.59
C GLY A 100 9.32 -29.37 -5.73
N LEU A 101 9.95 -30.55 -5.63
CA LEU A 101 10.79 -31.06 -6.73
C LEU A 101 9.99 -31.31 -8.02
N ALA A 102 8.67 -31.55 -7.93
CA ALA A 102 7.80 -31.68 -9.09
C ALA A 102 7.69 -30.41 -9.96
N ARG A 103 8.07 -29.23 -9.43
CA ARG A 103 8.11 -27.97 -10.18
C ARG A 103 9.16 -28.00 -11.30
N CYS A 104 10.19 -28.84 -11.16
CA CYS A 104 11.25 -29.01 -12.15
C CYS A 104 11.39 -30.50 -12.51
N PRO A 105 10.78 -30.95 -13.63
CA PRO A 105 10.78 -32.36 -14.04
C PRO A 105 12.19 -32.97 -14.18
N SER A 106 13.17 -32.20 -14.66
CA SER A 106 14.55 -32.66 -14.84
C SER A 106 15.22 -32.98 -13.50
N CYS A 107 15.02 -32.12 -12.49
CA CYS A 107 15.46 -32.38 -11.12
C CYS A 107 14.80 -33.63 -10.55
N LEU A 108 13.46 -33.71 -10.63
CA LEU A 108 12.73 -34.85 -10.09
C LEU A 108 13.16 -36.16 -10.75
N SER A 109 13.40 -36.15 -12.06
CA SER A 109 13.93 -37.31 -12.80
C SER A 109 15.30 -37.74 -12.30
N ASN A 110 16.24 -36.80 -12.15
CA ASN A 110 17.56 -37.09 -11.60
C ASN A 110 17.44 -37.62 -10.16
N PHE A 111 16.60 -37.01 -9.33
CA PHE A 111 16.40 -37.40 -7.93
C PHE A 111 15.79 -38.81 -7.82
N ARG A 112 14.76 -39.13 -8.60
CA ARG A 112 14.18 -40.46 -8.70
C ARG A 112 15.25 -41.48 -9.09
N LYS A 113 16.01 -41.21 -10.14
CA LYS A 113 17.08 -42.09 -10.64
C LYS A 113 18.08 -42.50 -9.56
N ASN A 114 18.47 -41.59 -8.65
CA ASN A 114 19.34 -41.91 -7.52
C ASN A 114 18.76 -43.03 -6.64
N PHE A 115 17.52 -42.86 -6.18
CA PHE A 115 16.86 -43.84 -5.31
C PHE A 115 16.41 -45.10 -6.04
N CYS A 116 16.06 -44.99 -7.31
CA CYS A 116 15.79 -46.14 -8.17
C CYS A 116 17.04 -47.05 -8.27
N GLN A 117 18.21 -46.47 -8.57
CA GLN A 117 19.46 -47.23 -8.68
C GLN A 117 19.84 -47.86 -7.34
N PHE A 118 19.69 -47.10 -6.27
CA PHE A 118 19.88 -47.58 -4.91
C PHE A 118 18.99 -48.79 -4.57
N ALA A 119 17.68 -48.70 -4.80
CA ALA A 119 16.71 -49.69 -4.31
C ALA A 119 16.50 -50.90 -5.24
N CYS A 120 16.52 -50.70 -6.56
CA CYS A 120 16.04 -51.70 -7.52
C CYS A 120 17.07 -52.20 -8.53
N SER A 121 18.24 -51.56 -8.64
CA SER A 121 19.23 -51.89 -9.68
C SER A 121 19.71 -53.34 -9.58
N PRO A 122 19.79 -54.10 -10.69
CA PRO A 122 20.31 -55.47 -10.67
C PRO A 122 21.81 -55.56 -10.37
N ARG A 123 22.51 -54.41 -10.30
CA ARG A 123 23.97 -54.29 -10.09
C ARG A 123 24.31 -53.57 -8.78
N GLN A 124 23.44 -53.66 -7.78
CA GLN A 124 23.62 -52.97 -6.48
C GLN A 124 25.01 -53.19 -5.87
N SER A 125 25.54 -54.43 -5.93
CA SER A 125 26.87 -54.75 -5.36
C SER A 125 28.03 -53.98 -5.97
N GLU A 126 27.86 -53.38 -7.16
CA GLU A 126 28.93 -52.59 -7.79
C GLU A 126 29.15 -51.24 -7.08
N PHE A 127 28.11 -50.64 -6.50
CA PHE A 127 28.19 -49.29 -5.93
C PHE A 127 27.69 -49.18 -4.48
N LEU A 128 27.20 -50.26 -3.88
CA LEU A 128 26.79 -50.30 -2.48
C LEU A 128 27.64 -51.27 -1.66
N LYS A 129 28.06 -50.84 -0.48
CA LYS A 129 28.77 -51.66 0.50
C LYS A 129 28.08 -51.60 1.85
N ILE A 130 27.77 -52.74 2.44
CA ILE A 130 27.20 -52.81 3.79
C ILE A 130 28.35 -52.60 4.80
N GLU A 131 28.19 -51.63 5.68
CA GLU A 131 29.17 -51.31 6.73
C GLU A 131 28.77 -51.95 8.08
N LYS A 132 27.48 -51.98 8.38
CA LYS A 132 26.95 -52.54 9.63
C LYS A 132 25.62 -53.25 9.40
N LEU A 133 25.57 -54.48 9.89
CA LEU A 133 24.35 -55.28 10.02
C LEU A 133 23.86 -55.23 11.47
N GLY A 134 22.54 -55.22 11.63
CA GLY A 134 21.85 -55.37 12.91
C GLY A 134 20.97 -56.62 12.90
N GLU A 135 20.30 -56.85 14.01
CA GLU A 135 19.25 -57.86 14.15
C GLU A 135 17.93 -57.14 14.48
N SER A 136 16.84 -57.50 13.81
CA SER A 136 15.50 -56.99 14.14
C SER A 136 14.97 -57.65 15.42
N ASP A 137 13.87 -57.12 15.96
CA ASP A 137 13.17 -57.71 17.13
C ASP A 137 12.74 -59.17 16.92
N GLU A 138 12.60 -59.60 15.66
CA GLU A 138 12.21 -60.95 15.26
C GLU A 138 13.42 -61.87 14.96
N GLY A 139 14.65 -61.35 15.07
CA GLY A 139 15.91 -62.08 14.85
C GLY A 139 16.39 -62.11 13.39
N ASP A 140 15.77 -61.31 12.51
CA ASP A 140 16.19 -61.19 11.11
C ASP A 140 17.38 -60.24 10.94
N ILE A 141 18.23 -60.49 9.95
CA ILE A 141 19.43 -59.68 9.68
C ILE A 141 19.06 -58.45 8.85
N ILE A 142 19.16 -57.28 9.47
CA ILE A 142 18.78 -55.99 8.87
C ILE A 142 20.02 -55.12 8.59
N ILE A 143 19.88 -54.17 7.67
CA ILE A 143 20.94 -53.22 7.35
C ILE A 143 20.80 -51.96 8.22
N GLU A 144 21.82 -51.67 9.04
CA GLU A 144 21.84 -50.45 9.87
C GLU A 144 22.66 -49.32 9.24
N LYS A 145 23.73 -49.68 8.51
CA LYS A 145 24.62 -48.72 7.87
C LYS A 145 25.19 -49.27 6.58
N LEU A 146 25.17 -48.45 5.53
CA LEU A 146 25.82 -48.74 4.26
C LEU A 146 26.51 -47.52 3.67
N THR A 147 27.46 -47.77 2.78
CA THR A 147 28.14 -46.77 1.97
C THR A 147 27.64 -46.85 0.52
N TYR A 148 27.22 -45.72 -0.04
CA TYR A 148 26.84 -45.57 -1.45
C TYR A 148 27.94 -44.81 -2.21
N PHE A 149 28.66 -45.51 -3.09
CA PHE A 149 29.64 -44.94 -4.00
C PHE A 149 28.96 -44.31 -5.22
N MET A 150 29.22 -43.02 -5.45
CA MET A 150 28.60 -42.25 -6.53
C MET A 150 29.65 -41.39 -7.23
N SER A 151 29.49 -41.19 -8.54
CA SER A 151 30.36 -40.28 -9.27
C SER A 151 30.08 -38.82 -8.88
N ARG A 152 31.15 -38.02 -8.79
CA ARG A 152 31.05 -36.57 -8.55
C ARG A 152 30.23 -35.89 -9.63
N SER A 153 30.38 -36.31 -10.89
CA SER A 153 29.65 -35.74 -12.03
C SER A 153 28.13 -35.93 -11.90
N TYR A 154 27.69 -37.10 -11.45
CA TYR A 154 26.26 -37.33 -11.22
C TYR A 154 25.74 -36.50 -10.04
N ALA A 155 26.46 -36.48 -8.91
CA ALA A 155 26.07 -35.72 -7.73
C ALA A 155 25.97 -34.21 -8.01
N ASP A 156 26.97 -33.66 -8.71
CA ASP A 156 27.00 -32.24 -9.09
C ASP A 156 25.87 -31.91 -10.09
N GLY A 157 25.59 -32.80 -11.06
CA GLY A 157 24.49 -32.64 -12.02
C GLY A 157 23.11 -32.71 -11.36
N LEU A 158 22.91 -33.66 -10.44
CA LEU A 158 21.70 -33.79 -9.63
C LEU A 158 21.46 -32.51 -8.81
N PHE A 159 22.46 -32.05 -8.05
CA PHE A 159 22.37 -30.82 -7.27
C PHE A 159 22.11 -29.58 -8.15
N ALA A 160 22.87 -29.43 -9.24
CA ALA A 160 22.72 -28.29 -10.16
C ALA A 160 21.33 -28.22 -10.79
N SER A 161 20.69 -29.37 -11.03
CA SER A 161 19.32 -29.40 -11.55
C SER A 161 18.25 -28.96 -10.55
N CYS A 162 18.53 -29.00 -9.24
CA CYS A 162 17.55 -28.81 -8.17
C CYS A 162 17.75 -27.54 -7.32
N LYS A 163 18.94 -26.93 -7.36
CA LYS A 163 19.35 -25.86 -6.43
C LYS A 163 18.51 -24.57 -6.47
N ASP A 164 17.87 -24.26 -7.60
CA ASP A 164 17.15 -23.00 -7.81
C ASP A 164 15.63 -23.14 -7.67
N ILE A 165 15.13 -24.36 -7.36
CA ILE A 165 13.69 -24.63 -7.25
C ILE A 165 13.12 -23.86 -6.06
N GLN A 166 12.06 -23.09 -6.30
CA GLN A 166 11.43 -22.27 -5.27
C GLN A 166 10.76 -23.14 -4.20
N GLY A 167 11.02 -22.79 -2.94
CA GLY A 167 10.43 -23.43 -1.77
C GLY A 167 8.99 -22.97 -1.51
N LEU A 168 8.41 -23.43 -0.40
CA LEU A 168 7.05 -23.10 0.02
C LEU A 168 6.88 -21.63 0.44
N THR A 169 7.98 -20.98 0.85
CA THR A 169 8.01 -19.56 1.24
C THR A 169 8.72 -18.70 0.20
N PRO A 170 8.19 -17.50 -0.14
CA PRO A 170 8.86 -16.59 -1.07
C PRO A 170 10.31 -16.30 -0.65
N GLY A 171 11.27 -16.43 -1.58
CA GLY A 171 12.68 -16.18 -1.33
C GLY A 171 13.44 -17.33 -0.63
N SER A 172 12.83 -18.51 -0.50
CA SER A 172 13.47 -19.76 -0.08
C SER A 172 13.54 -20.76 -1.23
N THR A 173 14.45 -21.73 -1.17
CA THR A 173 14.55 -22.85 -2.11
C THR A 173 14.05 -24.15 -1.46
N VAL A 174 13.66 -25.13 -2.27
CA VAL A 174 13.29 -26.47 -1.75
C VAL A 174 14.46 -27.12 -1.00
N LEU A 175 15.69 -26.89 -1.46
CA LEU A 175 16.88 -27.42 -0.77
C LEU A 175 17.13 -26.79 0.60
N ASP A 176 16.57 -25.62 0.91
CA ASP A 176 16.65 -25.06 2.27
C ASP A 176 15.98 -25.97 3.30
N LEU A 177 14.95 -26.74 2.89
CA LEU A 177 14.30 -27.76 3.72
C LEU A 177 14.99 -29.12 3.61
N MET A 178 15.53 -29.46 2.44
CA MET A 178 16.12 -30.77 2.16
C MET A 178 17.62 -30.87 2.45
N CYS A 179 18.26 -29.85 3.04
CA CYS A 179 19.70 -29.84 3.31
C CYS A 179 20.05 -29.72 4.81
N GLY A 180 19.07 -30.02 5.68
CA GLY A 180 19.19 -29.88 7.13
C GLY A 180 19.61 -28.47 7.55
N GLY A 181 20.39 -28.37 8.61
CA GLY A 181 20.85 -27.08 9.13
C GLY A 181 21.73 -26.26 8.17
N TRP A 182 22.12 -26.78 6.99
CA TRP A 182 22.95 -26.05 6.03
C TRP A 182 22.22 -24.90 5.32
N GLY A 183 20.90 -25.03 5.11
CA GLY A 183 20.06 -24.03 4.43
C GLY A 183 20.68 -23.56 3.11
N ARG A 184 20.84 -22.24 2.95
CA ARG A 184 21.40 -21.61 1.74
C ARG A 184 22.87 -21.95 1.43
N GLU A 185 23.64 -22.47 2.40
CA GLU A 185 25.01 -22.95 2.17
C GLU A 185 25.05 -24.43 1.74
N CYS A 186 23.99 -24.92 1.11
CA CYS A 186 23.92 -26.30 0.65
C CYS A 186 24.92 -26.59 -0.48
N ASN A 187 25.40 -27.83 -0.54
CA ASN A 187 26.21 -28.35 -1.64
C ASN A 187 25.85 -29.84 -1.88
N PRO A 188 26.32 -30.46 -2.98
CA PRO A 188 25.92 -31.83 -3.33
C PRO A 188 26.16 -32.86 -2.21
N GLU A 189 27.33 -32.77 -1.54
CA GLU A 189 27.72 -33.69 -0.48
C GLU A 189 26.87 -33.50 0.78
N ARG A 190 26.62 -32.25 1.18
CA ARG A 190 25.78 -31.91 2.33
C ARG A 190 24.35 -32.37 2.12
N TRP A 191 23.80 -32.13 0.94
CA TRP A 191 22.44 -32.54 0.60
C TRP A 191 22.29 -34.06 0.66
N LEU A 192 23.14 -34.80 -0.04
CA LEU A 192 23.06 -36.25 -0.10
C LEU A 192 23.30 -36.90 1.27
N ASN A 193 24.27 -36.39 2.04
CA ASN A 193 24.48 -36.88 3.40
C ASN A 193 23.27 -36.63 4.30
N PHE A 194 22.61 -35.48 4.20
CA PHE A 194 21.36 -35.23 4.95
C PHE A 194 20.24 -36.20 4.55
N MET A 195 20.10 -36.49 3.24
CA MET A 195 19.14 -37.50 2.76
C MET A 195 19.44 -38.91 3.28
N GLY A 196 20.69 -39.20 3.67
CA GLY A 196 21.11 -40.46 4.27
C GLY A 196 21.18 -40.46 5.80
N SER A 197 20.91 -39.33 6.46
CA SER A 197 20.91 -39.20 7.91
C SER A 197 19.64 -39.79 8.53
N THR A 198 19.79 -40.41 9.71
CA THR A 198 18.66 -40.96 10.47
C THR A 198 17.97 -39.88 11.32
N PRO A 199 16.76 -40.13 11.87
CA PRO A 199 16.10 -39.21 12.79
C PRO A 199 16.91 -38.88 14.05
N ALA A 200 17.91 -39.68 14.42
CA ALA A 200 18.84 -39.37 15.50
C ALA A 200 19.76 -38.18 15.18
N ASP A 201 20.01 -37.91 13.89
CA ASP A 201 20.84 -36.83 13.37
C ASP A 201 20.00 -35.78 12.62
N ASP A 202 18.75 -35.56 13.05
CA ASP A 202 17.76 -34.65 12.43
C ASP A 202 17.40 -34.97 10.95
N GLY A 203 17.68 -36.19 10.49
CA GLY A 203 17.36 -36.68 9.15
C GLY A 203 16.06 -37.49 9.07
N PHE A 204 15.78 -38.06 7.90
CA PHE A 204 14.55 -38.82 7.64
C PHE A 204 14.80 -40.25 7.13
N SER A 205 16.06 -40.66 6.98
CA SER A 205 16.39 -41.99 6.47
C SER A 205 16.16 -43.06 7.53
N PRO A 206 15.52 -44.21 7.21
CA PRO A 206 15.25 -45.27 8.18
C PRO A 206 16.52 -45.98 8.68
N PHE A 207 17.64 -45.85 7.97
CA PHE A 207 18.97 -46.33 8.35
C PHE A 207 20.05 -45.42 7.73
N GLU A 208 21.29 -45.51 8.20
CA GLU A 208 22.35 -44.58 7.80
C GLU A 208 22.90 -44.93 6.40
N ILE A 209 22.77 -43.99 5.45
CA ILE A 209 23.34 -44.08 4.10
C ILE A 209 24.47 -43.06 3.99
N LYS A 210 25.71 -43.56 3.92
CA LYS A 210 26.88 -42.71 3.74
C LYS A 210 27.19 -42.55 2.25
N TYR A 211 27.01 -41.36 1.71
CA TYR A 211 27.38 -41.06 0.32
C TYR A 211 28.88 -40.80 0.20
N HIS A 212 29.55 -41.52 -0.69
CA HIS A 212 30.96 -41.33 -1.01
C HIS A 212 31.11 -40.89 -2.47
N LEU A 213 31.31 -39.58 -2.65
CA LEU A 213 31.45 -38.95 -3.97
C LEU A 213 32.90 -39.05 -4.46
N THR A 214 33.12 -39.70 -5.60
CA THR A 214 34.46 -39.84 -6.20
C THR A 214 34.49 -39.44 -7.67
N THR A 215 35.67 -39.04 -8.16
CA THR A 215 35.94 -38.85 -9.61
C THR A 215 36.50 -40.11 -10.27
N ASP A 216 36.93 -41.09 -9.47
CA ASP A 216 37.56 -42.30 -9.97
C ASP A 216 36.50 -43.29 -10.50
N PRO A 217 36.71 -43.90 -11.68
CA PRO A 217 35.74 -44.83 -12.27
C PRO A 217 35.70 -46.21 -11.59
N GLU A 218 36.70 -46.53 -10.78
CA GLU A 218 36.81 -47.78 -10.02
C GLU A 218 37.49 -47.48 -8.68
N LEU A 219 36.96 -48.05 -7.61
CA LEU A 219 37.50 -47.97 -6.25
C LEU A 219 37.87 -49.38 -5.77
N ILE A 220 39.00 -49.50 -5.08
CA ILE A 220 39.39 -50.74 -4.40
C ILE A 220 39.37 -50.46 -2.91
N ILE A 221 38.43 -51.06 -2.19
CA ILE A 221 38.25 -50.88 -0.75
C ILE A 221 38.22 -52.26 -0.11
N ASP A 222 39.09 -52.51 0.87
CA ASP A 222 39.23 -53.80 1.56
C ASP A 222 39.46 -55.02 0.64
N GLY A 223 40.04 -54.77 -0.55
CA GLY A 223 40.30 -55.82 -1.56
C GLY A 223 39.14 -56.11 -2.51
N GLU A 224 37.99 -55.47 -2.30
CA GLU A 224 36.82 -55.54 -3.18
C GLU A 224 36.82 -54.38 -4.18
N LYS A 225 36.32 -54.64 -5.39
CA LYS A 225 36.22 -53.67 -6.48
C LYS A 225 34.82 -53.09 -6.53
N PHE A 226 34.73 -51.76 -6.50
CA PHE A 226 33.48 -51.02 -6.62
C PHE A 226 33.52 -50.09 -7.83
N HIS A 227 32.43 -50.05 -8.58
CA HIS A 227 32.19 -49.11 -9.66
C HIS A 227 31.12 -48.10 -9.21
N PRO A 228 31.51 -46.85 -8.90
CA PRO A 228 30.57 -45.84 -8.45
C PRO A 228 29.41 -45.62 -9.42
N MET A 229 28.19 -45.39 -8.91
CA MET A 229 27.04 -45.12 -9.75
C MET A 229 27.26 -43.83 -10.56
N ASN A 230 27.12 -43.94 -11.88
CA ASN A 230 27.42 -42.88 -12.83
C ASN A 230 26.45 -42.90 -14.00
N GLU A 231 25.15 -42.77 -13.70
CA GLU A 231 24.13 -42.62 -14.73
C GLU A 231 24.15 -41.19 -15.32
N ASN A 232 23.43 -40.96 -16.41
CA ASN A 232 23.33 -39.62 -17.01
C ASN A 232 22.33 -38.74 -16.25
N THR A 233 22.71 -37.48 -16.01
CA THR A 233 21.82 -36.43 -15.46
C THR A 233 21.25 -35.55 -16.56
N THR A 234 19.98 -35.18 -16.46
CA THR A 234 19.35 -34.17 -17.33
C THR A 234 19.54 -32.78 -16.74
N SER A 235 20.02 -31.82 -17.54
CA SER A 235 20.10 -30.41 -17.12
C SER A 235 18.71 -29.83 -16.82
N CYS A 236 18.59 -28.88 -15.89
CA CYS A 236 17.30 -28.23 -15.62
C CYS A 236 16.78 -27.39 -16.80
N SER A 237 17.67 -26.95 -17.70
CA SER A 237 17.31 -26.28 -18.95
C SER A 237 16.83 -27.22 -20.06
N GLU A 238 16.90 -28.54 -19.85
CA GLU A 238 16.52 -29.57 -20.82
C GLU A 238 15.36 -30.40 -20.30
N ARG A 239 14.52 -30.91 -21.21
CA ARG A 239 13.41 -31.81 -20.84
C ARG A 239 13.91 -33.25 -20.64
N PRO A 240 13.52 -33.95 -19.56
CA PRO A 240 13.99 -35.33 -19.30
C PRO A 240 13.36 -36.38 -20.21
N ASN A 241 12.11 -36.18 -20.64
CA ASN A 241 11.43 -37.08 -21.57
C ASN A 241 10.58 -36.27 -22.58
N PRO A 242 10.12 -36.90 -23.70
CA PRO A 242 9.39 -36.18 -24.74
C PRO A 242 8.06 -35.57 -24.31
N GLU A 243 7.44 -36.12 -23.26
CA GLU A 243 6.14 -35.69 -22.71
C GLU A 243 6.29 -34.56 -21.68
N SER A 244 7.48 -34.39 -21.13
CA SER A 244 7.82 -33.35 -20.14
C SER A 244 8.32 -32.06 -20.78
N GLU A 245 8.20 -30.98 -20.02
CA GLU A 245 8.78 -29.68 -20.33
C GLU A 245 10.11 -29.48 -19.58
N ALA A 246 10.93 -28.54 -20.06
CA ALA A 246 12.10 -28.07 -19.33
C ALA A 246 11.65 -27.21 -18.13
N CYS A 247 12.52 -27.05 -17.12
CA CYS A 247 12.19 -26.28 -15.93
C CYS A 247 12.03 -24.79 -16.26
N THR A 248 11.20 -24.09 -15.50
CA THR A 248 11.01 -22.64 -15.68
C THR A 248 12.23 -21.86 -15.21
N CYS A 249 12.45 -20.66 -15.75
CA CYS A 249 13.54 -19.76 -15.32
C CYS A 249 13.50 -19.42 -13.81
N LEU A 250 12.30 -19.42 -13.21
CA LEU A 250 12.14 -19.18 -11.77
C LEU A 250 12.71 -20.33 -10.93
N ASP A 251 12.64 -21.56 -11.43
CA ASP A 251 13.07 -22.78 -10.74
C ASP A 251 14.43 -23.31 -11.25
N CYS A 252 15.03 -22.66 -12.27
CA CYS A 252 16.30 -23.02 -12.89
C CYS A 252 16.89 -21.79 -13.59
N GLU A 253 17.96 -21.21 -13.04
CA GLU A 253 18.61 -20.04 -13.62
C GLU A 253 19.17 -20.34 -15.03
N ALA A 254 19.65 -21.57 -15.24
CA ALA A 254 20.18 -22.01 -16.53
C ALA A 254 19.10 -22.10 -17.64
N ALA A 255 17.81 -22.16 -17.28
CA ALA A 255 16.70 -22.13 -18.23
C ALA A 255 16.32 -20.69 -18.62
N CYS A 256 16.81 -19.68 -17.90
CA CYS A 256 16.62 -18.29 -18.26
C CYS A 256 17.34 -18.01 -19.57
N GLN A 257 16.58 -17.79 -20.64
CA GLN A 257 17.14 -17.17 -21.82
C GLN A 257 17.60 -15.76 -21.40
N LEU A 258 18.90 -15.51 -21.45
CA LEU A 258 19.51 -14.18 -21.40
C LEU A 258 19.12 -13.35 -22.64
N ASN A 259 17.85 -13.36 -23.01
CA ASN A 259 17.30 -12.29 -23.81
C ASN A 259 17.18 -11.11 -22.84
N ILE A 260 18.10 -10.18 -23.01
CA ILE A 260 18.21 -8.87 -22.36
C ILE A 260 16.93 -8.07 -22.66
N ALA A 261 15.78 -8.53 -22.17
CA ALA A 261 14.74 -7.62 -21.76
C ALA A 261 15.26 -7.10 -20.43
N SER A 262 15.82 -5.90 -20.46
CA SER A 262 15.98 -5.08 -19.27
C SER A 262 14.75 -5.31 -18.38
N PRO A 263 14.89 -5.48 -17.04
CA PRO A 263 13.71 -5.46 -16.18
C PRO A 263 12.85 -4.30 -16.63
N PRO A 264 11.52 -4.51 -16.84
CA PRO A 264 10.66 -3.46 -17.36
C PRO A 264 10.99 -2.20 -16.58
N PRO A 265 11.41 -1.11 -17.24
CA PRO A 265 11.88 0.07 -16.54
C PRO A 265 10.80 0.39 -15.53
N LEU A 266 11.18 0.36 -14.23
CA LEU A 266 10.27 0.72 -13.16
C LEU A 266 9.58 2.01 -13.62
N PRO A 267 8.23 2.08 -13.62
CA PRO A 267 7.57 3.30 -14.00
C PRO A 267 8.20 4.42 -13.18
N ALA A 268 8.79 5.40 -13.87
CA ALA A 268 9.60 6.41 -13.22
C ALA A 268 8.77 7.02 -12.08
N GLU A 269 9.31 6.97 -10.87
CA GLU A 269 8.56 7.18 -9.61
C GLU A 269 8.00 8.60 -9.47
N LYS A 270 8.31 9.48 -10.42
CA LYS A 270 7.70 10.80 -10.60
C LYS A 270 7.57 11.07 -12.09
N GLU A 271 6.36 10.94 -12.63
CA GLU A 271 6.03 11.77 -13.78
C GLU A 271 5.98 13.21 -13.26
N GLU A 272 7.11 13.92 -13.37
CA GLU A 272 7.12 15.36 -13.16
C GLU A 272 6.07 15.97 -14.08
N PHE A 273 5.16 16.77 -13.53
CA PHE A 273 4.11 17.42 -14.30
C PHE A 273 4.78 18.27 -15.39
N THR A 274 4.81 17.75 -16.61
CA THR A 274 5.51 18.37 -17.74
C THR A 274 4.50 18.71 -18.83
N LEU A 275 4.63 19.90 -19.37
CA LEU A 275 3.89 20.37 -20.54
C LEU A 275 4.92 20.69 -21.62
N LEU A 276 4.76 20.13 -22.82
CA LEU A 276 5.68 20.36 -23.94
C LEU A 276 7.16 20.09 -23.58
N HIS A 277 7.44 19.06 -22.77
CA HIS A 277 8.80 18.71 -22.29
C HIS A 277 9.48 19.74 -21.39
N HIS A 278 8.72 20.69 -20.82
CA HIS A 278 9.17 21.61 -19.79
C HIS A 278 8.38 21.42 -18.51
N ASP A 279 8.90 21.91 -17.39
CA ASP A 279 8.16 21.97 -16.13
C ASP A 279 6.79 22.63 -16.34
N GLY A 280 5.73 21.87 -16.09
CA GLY A 280 4.36 22.24 -16.41
C GLY A 280 3.87 23.44 -15.60
N VAL A 281 4.39 23.62 -14.39
CA VAL A 281 4.13 24.80 -13.57
C VAL A 281 4.70 26.05 -14.25
N SER A 282 5.94 25.98 -14.75
CA SER A 282 6.58 27.07 -15.47
C SER A 282 5.85 27.44 -16.76
N VAL A 283 5.39 26.45 -17.53
CA VAL A 283 4.60 26.70 -18.76
C VAL A 283 3.26 27.34 -18.42
N LEU A 284 2.56 26.85 -17.39
CA LEU A 284 1.30 27.43 -16.94
C LEU A 284 1.48 28.88 -16.48
N CYS A 285 2.52 29.16 -15.69
CA CYS A 285 2.88 30.50 -15.25
C CYS A 285 3.16 31.43 -16.44
N LEU A 286 3.87 30.95 -17.47
CA LEU A 286 4.14 31.73 -18.67
C LEU A 286 2.86 32.02 -19.47
N ILE A 287 1.98 31.03 -19.63
CA ILE A 287 0.68 31.23 -20.28
C ILE A 287 -0.14 32.29 -19.53
N ILE A 288 -0.25 32.17 -18.21
CA ILE A 288 -0.96 33.13 -17.36
C ILE A 288 -0.34 34.53 -17.49
N PHE A 289 0.99 34.62 -17.43
CA PHE A 289 1.71 35.88 -17.59
C PHE A 289 1.47 36.52 -18.97
N CYS A 290 1.54 35.75 -20.04
CA CYS A 290 1.25 36.22 -21.40
C CYS A 290 -0.20 36.69 -21.54
N PHE A 291 -1.17 35.97 -20.97
CA PHE A 291 -2.58 36.37 -20.98
C PHE A 291 -2.81 37.67 -20.21
N VAL A 292 -2.27 37.79 -18.99
CA VAL A 292 -2.42 38.99 -18.15
C VAL A 292 -1.72 40.18 -18.80
N THR A 293 -0.52 40.02 -19.32
CA THR A 293 0.21 41.10 -20.00
C THR A 293 -0.47 41.52 -21.29
N ALA A 294 -0.96 40.59 -22.11
CA ALA A 294 -1.74 40.91 -23.30
C ALA A 294 -3.03 41.65 -22.94
N PHE A 295 -3.75 41.22 -21.90
CA PHE A 295 -4.95 41.90 -21.41
C PHE A 295 -4.65 43.33 -20.93
N LEU A 296 -3.58 43.52 -20.14
CA LEU A 296 -3.16 44.84 -19.67
C LEU A 296 -2.71 45.76 -20.81
N LEU A 297 -1.93 45.23 -21.77
CA LEU A 297 -1.49 45.99 -22.93
C LEU A 297 -2.66 46.34 -23.84
N LEU A 298 -3.57 45.41 -24.14
CA LEU A 298 -4.78 45.68 -24.90
C LEU A 298 -5.65 46.71 -24.20
N GLY A 299 -5.83 46.62 -22.88
CA GLY A 299 -6.52 47.63 -22.08
C GLY A 299 -5.86 49.01 -22.16
N PHE A 300 -4.53 49.07 -22.03
CA PHE A 300 -3.76 50.31 -22.13
C PHE A 300 -3.82 50.92 -23.53
N PHE A 301 -3.65 50.12 -24.59
CA PHE A 301 -3.75 50.58 -25.97
C PHE A 301 -5.18 51.00 -26.32
N TYR A 302 -6.19 50.25 -25.88
CA TYR A 302 -7.60 50.63 -26.03
C TYR A 302 -7.89 51.97 -25.35
N PHE A 303 -7.48 52.14 -24.09
CA PHE A 303 -7.66 53.38 -23.34
C PHE A 303 -6.91 54.55 -24.00
N LYS A 304 -5.68 54.32 -24.48
CA LYS A 304 -4.88 55.35 -25.18
C LYS A 304 -5.48 55.73 -26.54
N ILE A 305 -6.00 54.76 -27.31
CA ILE A 305 -6.70 55.01 -28.57
C ILE A 305 -7.99 55.78 -28.32
N GLN A 306 -8.76 55.41 -27.29
CA GLN A 306 -9.99 56.10 -26.91
C GLN A 306 -9.71 57.52 -26.40
N SER A 307 -8.68 57.71 -25.58
CA SER A 307 -8.21 59.04 -25.14
C SER A 307 -7.77 59.91 -26.32
N ARG A 308 -7.03 59.35 -27.29
CA ARG A 308 -6.64 60.07 -28.52
C ARG A 308 -7.83 60.41 -29.42
N LYS A 309 -8.82 59.53 -29.56
CA LYS A 309 -10.07 59.83 -30.27
C LYS A 309 -10.86 60.93 -29.57
N SER A 310 -10.93 60.91 -28.23
CA SER A 310 -11.55 61.97 -27.44
C SER A 310 -10.86 63.33 -27.62
N LEU A 311 -9.51 63.36 -27.62
CA LEU A 311 -8.75 64.60 -27.88
C LEU A 311 -8.91 65.13 -29.31
N ARG A 312 -9.08 64.23 -30.30
CA ARG A 312 -9.26 64.61 -31.72
C ARG A 312 -10.65 65.21 -31.97
N CYS A 313 -11.70 64.66 -31.36
CA CYS A 313 -13.03 65.30 -31.38
C CYS A 313 -13.01 66.70 -30.74
N GLU A 314 -12.24 66.90 -29.66
CA GLU A 314 -12.13 68.24 -29.05
C GLU A 314 -11.38 69.25 -29.94
N GLN A 315 -10.45 68.78 -30.79
CA GLN A 315 -9.76 69.62 -31.77
C GLN A 315 -10.61 69.96 -33.00
N GLU A 316 -11.45 69.03 -33.49
CA GLU A 316 -12.37 69.29 -34.60
C GLU A 316 -13.47 70.29 -34.22
N VAL A 317 -14.06 70.18 -33.01
CA VAL A 317 -15.00 71.18 -32.46
C VAL A 317 -14.34 72.58 -32.30
N LYS A 318 -13.03 72.64 -32.03
CA LYS A 318 -12.27 73.90 -31.98
C LYS A 318 -11.96 74.49 -33.35
N MET A 319 -11.92 73.70 -34.42
CA MET A 319 -11.73 74.20 -35.79
C MET A 319 -13.02 74.79 -36.37
N GLU A 320 -14.19 74.18 -36.10
CA GLU A 320 -15.48 74.76 -36.52
C GLU A 320 -15.80 76.09 -35.82
N ARG A 321 -15.39 76.28 -34.56
CA ARG A 321 -15.56 77.56 -33.85
C ARG A 321 -14.64 78.70 -34.33
N LYS A 322 -13.65 78.45 -35.19
CA LYS A 322 -12.76 79.50 -35.73
C LYS A 322 -13.32 80.21 -36.98
N GLY A 323 -14.52 79.83 -37.43
CA GLY A 323 -15.24 80.46 -38.54
C GLY A 323 -16.34 81.46 -38.15
N SER A 324 -16.28 82.12 -36.98
CA SER A 324 -17.13 83.28 -36.71
C SER A 324 -16.48 84.27 -35.74
N SER A 325 -16.40 85.52 -36.17
CA SER A 325 -15.69 86.61 -35.54
C SER A 325 -16.55 87.33 -34.49
N HIS A 326 -15.93 87.62 -33.34
CA HIS A 326 -16.13 88.75 -32.40
C HIS A 326 -16.61 88.49 -30.95
N ARG A 327 -15.70 88.93 -30.07
CA ARG A 327 -15.74 89.38 -28.65
C ARG A 327 -15.47 88.34 -27.53
N PRO A 328 -14.40 88.55 -26.73
CA PRO A 328 -14.08 87.75 -25.55
C PRO A 328 -14.54 88.43 -24.24
N LEU A 329 -14.92 87.63 -23.24
CA LEU A 329 -14.40 87.68 -21.86
C LEU A 329 -15.12 86.63 -20.99
N ILE A 330 -14.38 85.67 -20.45
CA ILE A 330 -14.17 85.43 -19.01
C ILE A 330 -13.32 84.17 -18.86
N LEU A 331 -12.27 84.34 -18.06
CA LEU A 331 -11.18 83.45 -17.74
C LEU A 331 -11.63 82.37 -16.74
N LEU A 332 -11.40 81.09 -17.05
CA LEU A 332 -11.26 80.06 -16.01
C LEU A 332 -10.21 79.02 -16.43
N LYS A 333 -9.13 79.08 -15.67
CA LYS A 333 -7.87 78.36 -15.75
C LYS A 333 -8.07 76.90 -15.31
N SER A 334 -7.80 75.93 -16.18
CA SER A 334 -7.68 74.52 -15.80
C SER A 334 -6.21 74.16 -15.58
N CYS A 335 -5.91 73.63 -14.40
CA CYS A 335 -4.60 73.08 -14.05
C CYS A 335 -4.49 71.61 -14.50
N SER A 336 -3.33 71.28 -15.08
CA SER A 336 -2.76 69.92 -15.14
C SER A 336 -2.24 69.48 -13.76
N PRO A 337 -2.06 68.17 -13.53
CA PRO A 337 -0.69 67.63 -13.32
C PRO A 337 -0.52 66.25 -14.00
N SER A 338 0.55 65.94 -14.75
CA SER A 338 1.95 65.66 -14.36
C SER A 338 2.09 64.56 -13.31
N ALA A 339 2.43 63.36 -13.77
CA ALA A 339 2.74 62.18 -12.98
C ALA A 339 4.25 62.09 -12.72
N SER A 340 4.64 61.99 -11.45
CA SER A 340 5.94 61.51 -10.99
C SER A 340 5.67 60.53 -9.85
N GLY A 341 6.18 59.30 -9.95
CA GLY A 341 5.83 58.18 -9.06
C GLY A 341 6.47 58.25 -7.68
N VAL A 342 5.92 57.44 -6.75
CA VAL A 342 6.56 56.96 -5.52
C VAL A 342 5.91 55.63 -5.12
N ASP A 343 6.77 54.62 -5.00
CA ASP A 343 6.97 53.62 -3.94
C ASP A 343 5.82 52.97 -3.13
N LEU A 344 6.08 51.70 -2.80
CA LEU A 344 5.25 50.76 -2.08
C LEU A 344 5.48 50.89 -0.56
N GLY A 345 4.41 51.02 0.23
CA GLY A 345 4.42 50.73 1.66
C GLY A 345 3.99 51.88 2.58
N SER A 346 2.71 51.93 2.93
CA SER A 346 2.21 52.30 4.26
C SER A 346 0.68 52.21 4.27
N LEU A 347 0.15 51.64 5.35
CA LEU A 347 -1.25 51.65 5.74
C LEU A 347 -1.71 53.11 5.93
N GLU A 348 -2.56 53.63 5.05
CA GLU A 348 -3.53 54.69 5.42
C GLU A 348 -4.64 54.83 4.35
N GLU A 349 -5.87 54.70 4.84
CA GLU A 349 -7.15 55.21 4.34
C GLU A 349 -7.64 54.89 2.90
N VAL A 350 -8.68 54.06 2.89
CA VAL A 350 -9.62 53.85 1.79
C VAL A 350 -10.60 55.04 1.71
N GLU A 351 -10.39 55.95 0.75
CA GLU A 351 -11.46 56.78 0.19
C GLU A 351 -12.15 55.99 -0.94
N PRO A 352 -13.47 55.70 -0.87
CA PRO A 352 -14.20 55.21 -2.02
C PRO A 352 -14.71 56.39 -2.86
N LEU A 353 -14.38 56.35 -4.15
CA LEU A 353 -15.18 56.81 -5.29
C LEU A 353 -16.35 57.77 -4.99
N ARG A 354 -16.04 59.08 -4.92
CA ARG A 354 -17.03 60.13 -5.15
C ARG A 354 -17.21 60.30 -6.66
N SER A 355 -18.28 59.70 -7.19
CA SER A 355 -18.92 60.15 -8.43
C SER A 355 -19.13 61.67 -8.33
N LYS A 356 -18.61 62.43 -9.30
CA LYS A 356 -18.83 63.87 -9.41
C LYS A 356 -20.32 64.13 -9.64
N ARG A 357 -21.07 64.44 -8.58
CA ARG A 357 -22.41 65.01 -8.67
C ARG A 357 -22.30 66.45 -9.17
N SER A 358 -22.88 66.73 -10.33
CA SER A 358 -23.11 68.08 -10.83
C SER A 358 -24.17 68.77 -9.98
N ILE A 359 -23.79 69.84 -9.28
CA ILE A 359 -24.72 70.80 -8.69
C ILE A 359 -25.11 71.78 -9.80
N ILE A 360 -26.39 71.73 -10.22
CA ILE A 360 -27.06 72.83 -10.94
C ILE A 360 -27.72 73.68 -9.85
N PRO A 361 -27.49 75.01 -9.77
CA PRO A 361 -28.22 75.85 -8.84
C PRO A 361 -29.64 76.07 -9.33
N SER A 362 -30.59 75.81 -8.44
CA SER A 362 -31.98 76.26 -8.50
C SER A 362 -32.06 77.78 -8.53
N GLN A 363 -32.74 78.35 -9.55
CA GLN A 363 -33.44 79.62 -9.41
C GLN A 363 -34.95 79.39 -9.46
N VAL A 364 -35.54 79.73 -8.32
CA VAL A 364 -36.90 80.17 -8.01
C VAL A 364 -37.56 80.94 -9.17
N VAL A 365 -38.85 80.70 -9.44
CA VAL A 365 -39.95 81.71 -9.41
C VAL A 365 -41.29 81.04 -9.69
N GLU A 366 -42.28 81.52 -8.94
CA GLU A 366 -43.68 81.13 -8.80
C GLU A 366 -44.54 81.14 -10.06
N LYS A 367 -45.69 80.47 -9.88
CA LYS A 367 -46.91 80.42 -10.67
C LYS A 367 -47.60 81.80 -10.73
N SER A 368 -48.27 82.13 -11.86
CA SER A 368 -49.67 82.65 -11.98
C SER A 368 -49.87 83.75 -13.04
N GLN A 369 -50.86 83.54 -13.93
CA GLN A 369 -51.81 84.52 -14.54
C GLN A 369 -51.23 85.62 -15.46
N ASP A 370 -51.85 86.11 -16.54
CA ASP A 370 -53.17 85.94 -17.16
C ASP A 370 -53.13 86.56 -18.59
N LEU A 371 -54.04 86.09 -19.46
CA LEU A 371 -54.76 86.78 -20.54
C LEU A 371 -54.11 87.76 -21.57
N THR A 372 -54.42 87.46 -22.84
CA THR A 372 -54.73 88.37 -24.00
C THR A 372 -53.56 89.18 -24.59
N ASP A 373 -53.40 89.45 -25.89
CA ASP A 373 -54.35 89.53 -27.00
C ASP A 373 -53.60 89.53 -28.37
N SER A 374 -54.25 88.98 -29.38
CA SER A 374 -54.35 89.43 -30.79
C SER A 374 -53.14 89.60 -31.76
N LYS A 375 -53.32 88.86 -32.89
CA LYS A 375 -53.12 89.21 -34.32
C LYS A 375 -51.70 89.10 -34.91
N LYS A 376 -51.48 88.12 -35.82
CA LYS A 376 -51.60 88.17 -37.32
C LYS A 376 -50.58 89.15 -37.93
N GLU A 377 -49.78 88.85 -38.95
CA GLU A 377 -49.94 87.91 -40.07
C GLU A 377 -48.58 87.74 -40.78
N ASN A 378 -48.31 86.51 -41.23
CA ASN A 378 -47.59 86.07 -42.44
C ASN A 378 -46.27 86.72 -42.90
N GLY A 379 -45.25 85.85 -42.98
CA GLY A 379 -44.42 85.69 -44.17
C GLY A 379 -42.92 85.56 -43.91
N GLU A 380 -42.40 84.33 -43.79
CA GLU A 380 -41.26 83.86 -44.62
C GLU A 380 -40.86 82.41 -44.31
N THR A 381 -40.97 81.61 -45.37
CA THR A 381 -40.32 80.34 -45.75
C THR A 381 -39.56 79.50 -44.72
N THR A 382 -40.14 78.31 -44.53
CA THR A 382 -39.64 77.05 -43.99
C THR A 382 -38.25 76.63 -44.51
N HIS A 383 -37.35 76.30 -43.58
CA HIS A 383 -36.43 75.16 -43.73
C HIS A 383 -36.39 74.38 -42.41
N GLN A 384 -37.09 73.26 -42.39
CA GLN A 384 -36.88 72.17 -41.43
C GLN A 384 -35.64 71.36 -41.84
N ILE A 385 -35.14 70.53 -40.89
CA ILE A 385 -34.17 69.39 -40.97
C ILE A 385 -32.89 69.68 -40.13
N PRO A 386 -32.39 68.76 -39.26
CA PRO A 386 -33.08 67.86 -38.31
C PRO A 386 -32.40 67.79 -36.91
N ASP A 387 -33.14 67.36 -35.89
CA ASP A 387 -32.62 66.94 -34.58
C ASP A 387 -31.86 65.60 -34.68
N THR A 388 -30.64 65.58 -35.23
CA THR A 388 -29.79 64.37 -35.17
C THR A 388 -28.35 64.73 -35.58
N GLU A 389 -27.46 65.07 -34.63
CA GLU A 389 -26.01 64.83 -34.85
C GLU A 389 -25.07 64.98 -33.63
N ILE A 390 -25.54 64.92 -32.37
CA ILE A 390 -24.63 64.99 -31.20
C ILE A 390 -24.62 63.70 -30.34
N ILE A 391 -25.40 62.67 -30.67
CA ILE A 391 -25.42 61.39 -29.93
C ILE A 391 -24.87 60.23 -30.77
N SER A 392 -23.64 60.36 -31.23
CA SER A 392 -22.83 59.20 -31.68
C SER A 392 -21.40 59.45 -31.22
N ASN A 393 -21.01 59.09 -30.01
CA ASN A 393 -20.60 57.72 -29.72
C ASN A 393 -20.50 57.49 -28.20
N ILE A 394 -21.64 57.37 -27.52
CA ILE A 394 -21.66 56.62 -26.24
C ILE A 394 -21.74 55.15 -26.65
N SER A 395 -20.73 54.36 -26.27
CA SER A 395 -20.69 52.92 -26.57
C SER A 395 -22.00 52.27 -26.15
N TYR A 396 -22.55 51.36 -26.97
CA TYR A 396 -23.78 50.64 -26.64
C TYR A 396 -23.71 49.98 -25.25
N LEU A 397 -22.51 49.52 -24.86
CA LEU A 397 -22.22 48.98 -23.52
C LEU A 397 -22.31 50.02 -22.40
N GLN A 398 -21.96 51.28 -22.66
CA GLN A 398 -22.09 52.36 -21.67
C GLN A 398 -23.55 52.81 -21.53
N LYS A 399 -24.33 52.82 -22.62
CA LYS A 399 -25.77 53.06 -22.56
C LYS A 399 -26.49 51.92 -21.83
N LEU A 400 -26.12 50.67 -22.13
CA LEU A 400 -26.63 49.50 -21.45
C LEU A 400 -26.23 49.50 -19.96
N GLY A 401 -24.97 49.84 -19.65
CA GLY A 401 -24.48 49.97 -18.28
C GLY A 401 -25.27 51.01 -17.48
N ALA A 402 -25.45 52.21 -18.03
CA ALA A 402 -26.25 53.25 -17.38
C ALA A 402 -27.74 52.88 -17.27
N ALA A 403 -28.28 52.12 -18.24
CA ALA A 403 -29.65 51.62 -18.17
C ALA A 403 -29.80 50.55 -17.08
N ILE A 404 -28.85 49.63 -16.96
CA ILE A 404 -28.82 48.60 -15.91
C ILE A 404 -28.63 49.26 -14.54
N GLU A 405 -27.72 50.23 -14.41
CA GLU A 405 -27.48 50.94 -13.15
C GLU A 405 -28.74 51.66 -12.68
N ARG A 406 -29.40 52.43 -13.55
CA ARG A 406 -30.69 53.07 -13.23
C ARG A 406 -31.77 52.05 -12.88
N TYR A 407 -31.86 50.95 -13.63
CA TYR A 407 -32.84 49.91 -13.34
C TYR A 407 -32.59 49.27 -11.96
N LEU A 408 -31.33 48.97 -11.62
CA LEU A 408 -30.99 48.42 -10.31
C LEU A 408 -31.25 49.44 -9.20
N GLU A 409 -30.86 50.70 -9.39
CA GLU A 409 -31.09 51.79 -8.43
C GLU A 409 -32.59 51.98 -8.14
N GLU A 410 -33.42 52.09 -9.18
CA GLU A 410 -34.86 52.26 -9.05
C GLU A 410 -35.51 51.06 -8.33
N ASN A 411 -35.16 49.83 -8.71
CA ASN A 411 -35.72 48.63 -8.08
C ASN A 411 -35.25 48.43 -6.63
N PHE A 412 -33.96 48.63 -6.34
CA PHE A 412 -33.46 48.53 -4.96
C PHE A 412 -34.00 49.66 -4.08
N CYS A 413 -34.21 50.86 -4.62
CA CYS A 413 -34.86 51.96 -3.91
C CYS A 413 -36.32 51.64 -3.59
N GLN A 414 -37.09 51.12 -4.57
CA GLN A 414 -38.47 50.69 -4.36
C GLN A 414 -38.56 49.55 -3.34
N TRP A 415 -37.71 48.53 -3.47
CA TRP A 415 -37.65 47.41 -2.53
C TRP A 415 -37.23 47.85 -1.13
N GLY A 416 -36.20 48.69 -1.02
CA GLY A 416 -35.73 49.24 0.25
C GLY A 416 -36.80 50.08 0.95
N THR A 417 -37.55 50.89 0.19
CA THR A 417 -38.68 51.68 0.71
C THR A 417 -39.78 50.75 1.23
N TYR A 418 -40.14 49.72 0.47
CA TYR A 418 -41.11 48.71 0.91
C TYR A 418 -40.68 47.99 2.20
N VAL A 419 -39.40 47.63 2.31
CA VAL A 419 -38.84 47.00 3.52
C VAL A 419 -38.87 47.94 4.73
N ALA A 420 -38.57 49.22 4.52
CA ALA A 420 -38.59 50.24 5.57
C ALA A 420 -40.01 50.60 6.05
N GLU A 421 -41.01 50.57 5.17
CA GLU A 421 -42.41 50.82 5.51
C GLU A 421 -43.06 49.63 6.24
N HIS A 422 -42.58 48.40 6.00
CA HIS A 422 -43.14 47.16 6.58
C HIS A 422 -42.09 46.23 7.22
N PRO A 423 -41.36 46.66 8.27
CA PRO A 423 -40.23 45.91 8.81
C PRO A 423 -40.65 44.62 9.55
N LEU A 424 -41.67 44.68 10.42
CA LEU A 424 -42.07 43.53 11.25
C LEU A 424 -42.59 42.32 10.43
N PRO A 425 -43.47 42.49 9.43
CA PRO A 425 -43.90 41.38 8.59
C PRO A 425 -42.74 40.73 7.82
N ILE A 426 -41.82 41.53 7.29
CA ILE A 426 -40.69 41.03 6.49
C ILE A 426 -39.69 40.29 7.36
N MET A 427 -39.35 40.83 8.54
CA MET A 427 -38.46 40.16 9.49
C MET A 427 -39.04 38.84 9.99
N THR A 428 -40.34 38.78 10.30
CA THR A 428 -40.96 37.53 10.76
C THR A 428 -41.03 36.48 9.65
N LEU A 429 -41.37 36.88 8.42
CA LEU A 429 -41.40 35.98 7.27
C LEU A 429 -40.01 35.43 6.94
N SER A 430 -38.97 36.28 6.95
CA SER A 430 -37.60 35.83 6.69
C SER A 430 -37.09 34.89 7.78
N LEU A 431 -37.38 35.17 9.05
CA LEU A 431 -37.04 34.27 10.16
C LEU A 431 -37.72 32.91 10.01
N ILE A 432 -39.03 32.89 9.72
CA ILE A 432 -39.79 31.64 9.53
C ILE A 432 -39.22 30.85 8.35
N ALA A 433 -38.93 31.51 7.23
CA ALA A 433 -38.34 30.87 6.07
C ALA A 433 -36.97 30.26 6.40
N SER A 434 -36.08 31.01 7.06
CA SER A 434 -34.77 30.51 7.47
C SER A 434 -34.86 29.35 8.47
N PHE A 435 -35.74 29.42 9.46
CA PHE A 435 -35.94 28.30 10.40
C PHE A 435 -36.54 27.07 9.71
N ALA A 436 -37.44 27.25 8.75
CA ALA A 436 -37.96 26.15 7.94
C ALA A 436 -36.84 25.47 7.13
N LEU A 437 -35.94 26.24 6.53
CA LEU A 437 -34.78 25.71 5.80
C LEU A 437 -33.78 25.03 6.75
N ALA A 438 -33.48 25.65 7.90
CA ALA A 438 -32.59 25.10 8.91
C ALA A 438 -33.15 23.82 9.58
N SER A 439 -34.47 23.59 9.55
CA SER A 439 -35.08 22.38 10.11
C SER A 439 -34.57 21.08 9.51
N GLY A 440 -33.99 21.11 8.29
CA GLY A 440 -33.33 19.95 7.67
C GLY A 440 -32.20 19.35 8.51
N LEU A 441 -31.54 20.16 9.34
CA LEU A 441 -30.54 19.71 10.33
C LEU A 441 -31.15 18.76 11.38
N LEU A 442 -32.41 18.95 11.77
CA LEU A 442 -33.05 18.10 12.77
C LEU A 442 -33.45 16.73 12.21
N PHE A 443 -33.77 16.65 10.92
CA PHE A 443 -34.33 15.44 10.32
C PHE A 443 -33.28 14.52 9.69
N ARG A 444 -32.20 15.07 9.11
CA ARG A 444 -31.25 14.31 8.26
C ARG A 444 -29.79 14.75 8.38
N PHE A 445 -29.37 15.32 9.52
CA PHE A 445 -27.97 15.66 9.71
C PHE A 445 -27.10 14.41 9.91
N THR A 446 -26.23 14.14 8.94
CA THR A 446 -25.25 13.06 8.97
C THR A 446 -23.86 13.61 8.68
N VAL A 447 -22.86 13.18 9.44
CA VAL A 447 -21.46 13.62 9.28
C VAL A 447 -20.61 12.45 8.81
N THR A 448 -19.85 12.63 7.73
CA THR A 448 -18.88 11.64 7.25
C THR A 448 -17.56 11.80 8.00
N THR A 449 -17.11 10.74 8.67
CA THR A 449 -15.84 10.70 9.42
C THR A 449 -14.80 9.76 8.81
N ASP A 450 -15.23 8.84 7.95
CA ASP A 450 -14.34 7.87 7.31
C ASP A 450 -13.39 8.58 6.32
N PRO A 451 -12.07 8.50 6.49
CA PRO A 451 -11.11 9.13 5.60
C PRO A 451 -11.23 8.64 4.15
N VAL A 452 -11.58 7.37 3.92
CA VAL A 452 -11.67 6.86 2.55
C VAL A 452 -12.83 7.53 1.81
N ASP A 453 -13.97 7.72 2.48
CA ASP A 453 -15.12 8.43 1.91
C ASP A 453 -14.90 9.95 1.76
N LEU A 454 -13.99 10.53 2.55
CA LEU A 454 -13.62 11.95 2.45
C LEU A 454 -12.64 12.23 1.31
N TRP A 455 -11.68 11.33 1.06
CA TRP A 455 -10.55 11.57 0.18
C TRP A 455 -10.59 10.80 -1.14
N VAL A 456 -11.41 9.74 -1.23
CA VAL A 456 -11.48 8.89 -2.41
C VAL A 456 -12.87 8.97 -3.02
N SER A 457 -12.94 9.33 -4.29
CA SER A 457 -14.22 9.39 -5.00
C SER A 457 -14.80 7.99 -5.19
N ARG A 458 -16.11 7.86 -5.02
CA ARG A 458 -16.83 6.57 -5.15
C ARG A 458 -16.71 5.95 -6.55
N SER A 459 -16.52 6.78 -7.57
CA SER A 459 -16.38 6.33 -8.96
C SER A 459 -14.93 6.05 -9.38
N SER A 460 -13.94 6.27 -8.51
CA SER A 460 -12.54 6.00 -8.84
C SER A 460 -12.28 4.50 -9.00
N GLN A 461 -11.35 4.14 -9.87
CA GLN A 461 -10.93 2.75 -10.06
C GLN A 461 -10.42 2.14 -8.75
N ALA A 462 -9.58 2.87 -8.01
CA ALA A 462 -9.04 2.43 -6.73
C ALA A 462 -10.15 2.08 -5.71
N ARG A 463 -11.26 2.83 -5.68
CA ARG A 463 -12.39 2.52 -4.81
C ARG A 463 -13.13 1.25 -5.25
N GLN A 464 -13.33 1.08 -6.56
CA GLN A 464 -13.98 -0.12 -7.11
C GLN A 464 -13.16 -1.38 -6.84
N ASP A 465 -11.84 -1.30 -6.99
CA ASP A 465 -10.92 -2.41 -6.71
C ASP A 465 -10.91 -2.77 -5.22
N MET A 466 -10.90 -1.77 -4.34
CA MET A 466 -10.99 -1.96 -2.89
C MET A 466 -12.32 -2.61 -2.49
N GLU A 467 -13.44 -2.15 -3.05
CA GLU A 467 -14.77 -2.74 -2.76
C GLU A 467 -14.89 -4.18 -3.30
N TYR A 468 -14.31 -4.45 -4.47
CA TYR A 468 -14.21 -5.81 -5.00
C TYR A 468 -13.40 -6.71 -4.07
N PHE A 469 -12.22 -6.26 -3.62
CA PHE A 469 -11.38 -7.01 -2.70
C PHE A 469 -12.10 -7.29 -1.38
N ASN A 470 -12.61 -6.25 -0.72
CA ASN A 470 -13.29 -6.38 0.58
C ASN A 470 -14.50 -7.30 0.54
N LYS A 471 -15.19 -7.39 -0.61
CA LYS A 471 -16.35 -8.28 -0.77
C LYS A 471 -15.96 -9.76 -0.91
N HIS A 472 -14.81 -10.07 -1.51
CA HIS A 472 -14.40 -11.44 -1.79
C HIS A 472 -13.45 -12.01 -0.73
N PHE A 473 -12.63 -11.16 -0.10
CA PHE A 473 -11.57 -11.57 0.82
C PHE A 473 -11.73 -11.01 2.23
N GLU A 474 -12.85 -10.33 2.50
CA GLU A 474 -13.01 -9.43 3.65
C GLU A 474 -12.00 -8.26 3.62
N PRO A 475 -12.23 -7.18 4.39
CA PRO A 475 -11.26 -6.10 4.46
C PRO A 475 -9.93 -6.56 5.02
N PHE A 476 -8.88 -5.83 4.66
CA PHE A 476 -7.57 -6.02 5.26
C PHE A 476 -7.64 -5.89 6.79
N TYR A 477 -6.93 -6.77 7.49
CA TYR A 477 -6.91 -6.83 8.95
C TYR A 477 -6.41 -5.53 9.58
N ARG A 478 -6.82 -5.30 10.82
CA ARG A 478 -6.38 -4.17 11.66
C ARG A 478 -5.00 -4.51 12.23
N VAL A 479 -4.14 -3.50 12.32
CA VAL A 479 -2.72 -3.70 12.64
C VAL A 479 -2.34 -2.95 13.90
N GLU A 480 -2.06 -3.71 14.96
CA GLU A 480 -1.50 -3.23 16.20
C GLU A 480 -0.01 -3.55 16.22
N GLN A 481 0.83 -2.51 16.20
CA GLN A 481 2.27 -2.66 16.06
C GLN A 481 3.00 -2.00 17.22
N MET A 482 4.04 -2.67 17.70
CA MET A 482 4.98 -2.16 18.69
C MET A 482 6.40 -2.23 18.10
N ILE A 483 7.09 -1.10 18.07
CA ILE A 483 8.50 -0.99 17.70
C ILE A 483 9.27 -0.71 18.99
N ILE A 484 10.12 -1.65 19.37
CA ILE A 484 10.86 -1.61 20.63
C ILE A 484 12.35 -1.48 20.36
N THR A 485 12.97 -0.49 21.00
CA THR A 485 14.41 -0.23 20.91
C THR A 485 15.04 -0.17 22.30
N PRO A 486 16.33 -0.53 22.45
CA PRO A 486 17.04 -0.44 23.72
C PRO A 486 17.56 1.00 23.94
N LYS A 487 17.44 1.52 25.17
CA LYS A 487 17.85 2.91 25.51
C LYS A 487 19.36 3.10 25.67
N ASN A 488 20.04 2.11 26.26
CA ASN A 488 21.45 2.24 26.71
C ASN A 488 22.27 0.97 26.40
N LYS A 489 21.98 0.29 25.28
CA LYS A 489 22.74 -0.89 24.87
C LYS A 489 23.41 -0.66 23.53
N SER A 490 24.69 -0.96 23.47
CA SER A 490 25.43 -1.04 22.22
C SER A 490 25.38 -2.46 21.67
N SER A 491 25.70 -2.58 20.38
CA SER A 491 26.02 -3.87 19.77
C SER A 491 27.13 -4.57 20.56
N PHE A 492 27.09 -5.91 20.55
CA PHE A 492 28.05 -6.74 21.27
C PHE A 492 28.57 -7.85 20.37
N VAL A 493 29.76 -8.35 20.66
CA VAL A 493 30.38 -9.41 19.87
C VAL A 493 30.24 -10.72 20.63
N GLN A 494 29.65 -11.73 19.99
CA GLN A 494 29.51 -13.05 20.58
C GLN A 494 29.73 -14.11 19.50
N SER A 495 30.51 -15.12 19.85
CA SER A 495 30.72 -16.29 19.01
C SER A 495 29.64 -17.32 19.30
N ILE A 496 29.04 -17.84 18.23
CA ILE A 496 28.08 -18.93 18.29
C ILE A 496 28.69 -20.16 17.65
N LYS A 497 28.20 -21.34 18.06
CA LYS A 497 28.56 -22.59 17.40
C LYS A 497 27.62 -22.79 16.22
N GLU A 498 28.08 -22.37 15.05
CA GLU A 498 27.38 -22.68 13.82
C GLU A 498 27.98 -23.96 13.24
N LYS A 499 27.22 -25.06 13.23
CA LYS A 499 27.57 -26.30 12.53
C LYS A 499 28.96 -26.84 12.92
N ASN A 500 29.22 -26.90 14.23
CA ASN A 500 30.50 -27.30 14.85
C ASN A 500 31.71 -26.37 14.58
N GLN A 501 31.50 -25.20 13.97
CA GLN A 501 32.52 -24.16 13.84
C GLN A 501 32.14 -22.94 14.69
N LEU A 502 33.12 -22.40 15.41
CA LEU A 502 32.92 -21.19 16.19
C LEU A 502 33.04 -19.97 15.26
N LYS A 503 31.92 -19.32 14.96
CA LYS A 503 31.91 -18.08 14.16
C LYS A 503 31.50 -16.90 15.03
N THR A 504 32.17 -15.77 14.83
CA THR A 504 32.00 -14.56 15.61
C THR A 504 31.15 -13.55 14.85
N TYR A 505 30.08 -13.06 15.49
CA TYR A 505 29.18 -12.06 14.93
C TYR A 505 29.11 -10.82 15.82
N THR A 506 28.84 -9.68 15.18
CA THR A 506 28.50 -8.43 15.87
C THR A 506 26.98 -8.35 15.96
N TRP A 507 26.45 -8.68 17.12
CA TRP A 507 25.03 -8.69 17.41
C TRP A 507 24.53 -7.28 17.70
N GLY A 508 23.39 -6.94 17.12
CA GLY A 508 22.69 -5.71 17.41
C GLY A 508 22.21 -5.65 18.88
N PRO A 509 21.92 -4.43 19.38
CA PRO A 509 21.63 -4.23 20.81
C PRO A 509 20.31 -4.87 21.27
N VAL A 510 19.44 -5.29 20.34
CA VAL A 510 18.19 -5.99 20.65
C VAL A 510 18.40 -7.45 21.06
N PHE A 511 19.54 -8.05 20.74
CA PHE A 511 19.81 -9.47 21.03
C PHE A 511 20.36 -9.71 22.43
N HIS A 512 20.50 -8.67 23.25
CA HIS A 512 20.83 -8.82 24.66
C HIS A 512 19.72 -9.62 25.36
N ARG A 513 20.09 -10.73 26.01
CA ARG A 513 19.14 -11.69 26.59
C ARG A 513 18.14 -11.06 27.57
N ASP A 514 18.61 -10.18 28.44
CA ASP A 514 17.77 -9.46 29.41
C ASP A 514 16.78 -8.49 28.72
N PHE A 515 17.17 -7.88 27.60
CA PHE A 515 16.23 -7.09 26.79
C PHE A 515 15.18 -7.99 26.11
N LEU A 516 15.59 -9.11 25.51
CA LEU A 516 14.66 -10.05 24.89
C LEU A 516 13.63 -10.60 25.88
N LEU A 517 14.04 -10.95 27.09
CA LEU A 517 13.15 -11.41 28.15
C LEU A 517 12.13 -10.34 28.55
N GLU A 518 12.56 -9.10 28.70
CA GLU A 518 11.68 -7.99 29.06
C GLU A 518 10.68 -7.67 27.94
N VAL A 519 11.09 -7.75 26.68
CA VAL A 519 10.20 -7.55 25.54
C VAL A 519 9.23 -8.73 25.37
N LEU A 520 9.65 -9.96 25.63
CA LEU A 520 8.74 -11.11 25.67
C LEU A 520 7.69 -10.94 26.75
N ASP A 521 8.07 -10.46 27.94
CA ASP A 521 7.12 -10.15 29.01
C ASP A 521 6.10 -9.08 28.60
N LEU A 522 6.55 -8.04 27.89
CA LEU A 522 5.66 -7.02 27.31
C LEU A 522 4.67 -7.64 26.30
N GLN A 523 5.14 -8.51 25.41
CA GLN A 523 4.27 -9.22 24.45
C GLN A 523 3.22 -10.07 25.17
N LEU A 524 3.66 -10.93 26.09
CA LEU A 524 2.78 -11.81 26.86
C LEU A 524 1.79 -11.03 27.74
N ALA A 525 2.18 -9.87 28.23
CA ALA A 525 1.27 -8.97 28.95
C ALA A 525 0.21 -8.38 28.02
N ALA A 526 0.59 -7.96 26.81
CA ALA A 526 -0.34 -7.48 25.79
C ALA A 526 -1.33 -8.59 25.35
N GLU A 527 -0.86 -9.82 25.17
CA GLU A 527 -1.70 -10.98 24.82
C GLU A 527 -2.75 -11.30 25.90
N ARG A 528 -2.46 -11.03 27.17
CA ARG A 528 -3.35 -11.29 28.32
C ARG A 528 -4.32 -10.15 28.63
N LEU A 529 -4.32 -9.07 27.85
CA LEU A 529 -5.23 -7.95 28.06
C LEU A 529 -6.69 -8.39 27.88
N VAL A 530 -7.53 -7.96 28.82
CA VAL A 530 -8.97 -8.22 28.81
C VAL A 530 -9.72 -6.90 28.80
N ALA A 531 -10.48 -6.65 27.74
CA ALA A 531 -11.39 -5.52 27.66
C ALA A 531 -12.74 -5.90 28.26
N LYS A 532 -13.24 -5.06 29.19
CA LYS A 532 -14.54 -5.26 29.83
C LYS A 532 -15.49 -4.14 29.42
N ASN A 533 -16.61 -4.52 28.82
CA ASN A 533 -17.78 -3.67 28.65
C ASN A 533 -18.93 -4.21 29.52
N LYS A 534 -19.92 -3.37 29.87
CA LYS A 534 -20.94 -3.62 30.90
C LYS A 534 -21.62 -5.01 30.82
N ASN A 535 -21.69 -5.62 29.63
CA ASN A 535 -22.27 -6.95 29.40
C ASN A 535 -21.33 -7.99 28.73
N LYS A 536 -20.06 -7.67 28.44
CA LYS A 536 -19.17 -8.54 27.66
C LYS A 536 -17.70 -8.38 28.04
N THR A 537 -16.98 -9.49 28.11
CA THR A 537 -15.52 -9.54 28.23
C THR A 537 -14.93 -9.98 26.90
N VAL A 538 -13.98 -9.21 26.37
CA VAL A 538 -13.30 -9.46 25.09
C VAL A 538 -11.82 -9.68 25.37
N THR A 539 -11.29 -10.76 24.82
CA THR A 539 -9.86 -11.13 24.88
C THR A 539 -9.24 -11.07 23.50
N LEU A 540 -7.90 -11.07 23.41
CA LEU A 540 -7.23 -11.05 22.11
C LEU A 540 -7.60 -12.27 21.25
N SER A 541 -7.73 -13.46 21.85
CA SER A 541 -8.12 -14.69 21.13
C SER A 541 -9.51 -14.65 20.50
N ASP A 542 -10.38 -13.72 20.92
CA ASP A 542 -11.73 -13.57 20.37
C ASP A 542 -11.73 -12.73 19.08
N ILE A 543 -10.71 -11.89 18.86
CA ILE A 543 -10.67 -10.88 17.79
C ILE A 543 -9.46 -11.00 16.86
N CYS A 544 -8.43 -11.75 17.24
CA CYS A 544 -7.20 -11.86 16.46
C CYS A 544 -7.36 -12.75 15.21
N VAL A 545 -6.49 -12.57 14.23
CA VAL A 545 -6.41 -13.46 13.07
C VAL A 545 -5.78 -14.79 13.50
N ALA A 546 -6.50 -15.90 13.29
CA ALA A 546 -6.06 -17.28 13.57
C ALA A 546 -6.16 -18.15 12.30
N PRO A 547 -5.07 -18.28 11.50
CA PRO A 547 -5.11 -18.90 10.17
C PRO A 547 -5.53 -20.37 10.14
N LEU A 548 -5.21 -21.11 11.21
CA LEU A 548 -5.52 -22.54 11.33
C LEU A 548 -6.79 -22.80 12.17
N ALA A 549 -7.61 -21.79 12.44
CA ALA A 549 -8.86 -21.99 13.16
C ALA A 549 -9.82 -22.88 12.34
N PRO A 550 -10.53 -23.84 12.96
CA PRO A 550 -10.64 -24.09 14.41
C PRO A 550 -9.58 -25.06 14.99
N LEU A 551 -8.69 -25.65 14.17
CA LEU A 551 -7.69 -26.63 14.62
C LEU A 551 -6.70 -26.02 15.62
N ASN A 552 -6.26 -24.80 15.38
CA ASN A 552 -5.45 -24.01 16.28
C ASN A 552 -6.00 -22.59 16.41
N LYS A 553 -6.26 -22.14 17.63
CA LYS A 553 -6.82 -20.81 17.94
C LYS A 553 -5.77 -19.78 18.36
N ASN A 554 -4.49 -20.13 18.30
CA ASN A 554 -3.42 -19.18 18.60
C ASN A 554 -3.37 -18.07 17.54
N CYS A 555 -3.20 -16.84 18.01
CA CYS A 555 -3.15 -15.64 17.17
C CYS A 555 -1.89 -15.59 16.31
N ALA A 556 -2.01 -15.06 15.08
CA ALA A 556 -0.91 -14.89 14.14
C ALA A 556 0.03 -13.71 14.46
N ILE A 557 0.56 -13.68 15.69
CA ILE A 557 1.48 -12.62 16.15
C ILE A 557 2.81 -12.74 15.40
N GLN A 558 3.19 -11.69 14.69
CA GLN A 558 4.45 -11.61 13.96
C GLN A 558 5.51 -10.99 14.89
N SER A 559 6.38 -11.83 15.44
CA SER A 559 7.54 -11.42 16.25
C SER A 559 8.63 -12.49 16.23
N ILE A 560 9.88 -12.11 16.55
CA ILE A 560 11.00 -13.06 16.65
C ILE A 560 10.80 -14.11 17.75
N PHE A 561 9.91 -13.85 18.71
CA PHE A 561 9.59 -14.78 19.78
C PHE A 561 8.84 -16.01 19.28
N GLY A 562 8.24 -15.93 18.09
CA GLY A 562 7.70 -17.08 17.38
C GLY A 562 8.73 -18.20 17.18
N PHE A 563 10.00 -17.88 16.92
CA PHE A 563 11.08 -18.87 16.80
C PHE A 563 11.32 -19.68 18.07
N TYR A 564 10.90 -19.16 19.22
CA TYR A 564 11.00 -19.81 20.54
C TYR A 564 9.61 -20.19 21.08
N GLN A 565 8.60 -20.29 20.21
CA GLN A 565 7.21 -20.63 20.55
C GLN A 565 6.62 -19.75 21.68
N ASN A 566 7.07 -18.49 21.77
CA ASN A 566 6.74 -17.56 22.86
C ASN A 566 7.03 -18.11 24.27
N GLN A 567 7.96 -19.07 24.40
CA GLN A 567 8.34 -19.68 25.67
C GLN A 567 9.50 -18.95 26.33
N ARG A 568 9.22 -18.40 27.52
CA ARG A 568 10.22 -17.72 28.35
C ARG A 568 11.35 -18.65 28.79
N SER A 569 11.05 -19.91 29.08
CA SER A 569 12.01 -20.91 29.56
C SER A 569 13.18 -21.14 28.61
N LEU A 570 12.94 -21.11 27.29
CA LEU A 570 13.99 -21.31 26.28
C LEU A 570 15.00 -20.15 26.27
N LEU A 571 14.55 -18.92 26.46
CA LEU A 571 15.42 -17.74 26.51
C LEU A 571 16.16 -17.60 27.86
N GLU A 572 15.58 -18.11 28.95
CA GLU A 572 16.19 -18.10 30.28
C GLU A 572 17.25 -19.18 30.48
N ASP A 573 17.13 -20.32 29.79
CA ASP A 573 18.10 -21.40 29.89
C ASP A 573 19.49 -20.92 29.42
N LYS A 574 20.45 -20.97 30.34
CA LYS A 574 21.83 -20.58 30.07
C LYS A 574 22.55 -21.57 29.17
N ASN A 575 22.12 -22.83 29.15
CA ASN A 575 22.70 -23.88 28.32
C ASN A 575 22.19 -23.82 26.88
N PHE A 576 21.04 -23.18 26.66
CA PHE A 576 20.48 -23.00 25.34
C PHE A 576 21.16 -21.85 24.58
N ASP A 577 21.73 -22.17 23.41
CA ASP A 577 22.34 -21.17 22.51
C ASP A 577 21.25 -20.44 21.73
N TYR A 578 20.57 -19.50 22.41
CA TYR A 578 19.48 -18.73 21.81
C TYR A 578 19.94 -17.93 20.56
N LEU A 579 21.18 -17.45 20.52
CA LEU A 579 21.71 -16.72 19.37
C LEU A 579 21.96 -17.65 18.19
N GLY A 580 22.49 -18.85 18.44
CA GLY A 580 22.59 -19.92 17.44
C GLY A 580 21.22 -20.27 16.87
N HIS A 581 20.26 -20.58 17.75
CA HIS A 581 18.89 -20.93 17.37
C HIS A 581 18.19 -19.83 16.55
N PHE A 582 18.34 -18.56 16.96
CA PHE A 582 17.84 -17.43 16.16
C PHE A 582 18.42 -17.43 14.75
N LYS A 583 19.74 -17.61 14.63
CA LYS A 583 20.42 -17.55 13.34
C LYS A 583 20.01 -18.70 12.44
N ASP A 584 19.85 -19.90 13.01
CA ASP A 584 19.33 -21.06 12.30
C ASP A 584 17.91 -20.76 11.79
N CYS A 585 16.99 -20.36 12.67
CA CYS A 585 15.61 -20.05 12.27
C CYS A 585 15.46 -18.87 11.30
N ALA A 586 16.29 -17.83 11.43
CA ALA A 586 16.30 -16.71 10.49
C ALA A 586 16.88 -17.11 9.11
N GLY A 587 17.69 -18.18 9.05
CA GLY A 587 18.24 -18.73 7.82
C GLY A 587 17.38 -19.82 7.18
N THR A 588 16.65 -20.62 7.97
CA THR A 588 15.80 -21.74 7.53
C THR A 588 14.38 -21.65 8.11
N MET A 589 13.61 -20.65 7.68
CA MET A 589 12.24 -20.40 8.18
C MET A 589 11.25 -21.56 7.98
N GLY A 590 11.52 -22.47 7.05
CA GLY A 590 10.65 -23.60 6.73
C GLY A 590 10.66 -24.72 7.77
N GLU A 591 11.64 -24.74 8.69
CA GLU A 591 11.74 -25.79 9.71
C GLU A 591 10.64 -25.67 10.77
N MET A 592 9.93 -26.78 11.04
CA MET A 592 8.82 -26.81 11.99
C MET A 592 9.22 -26.38 13.41
N LYS A 593 10.49 -26.59 13.79
CA LYS A 593 11.04 -26.16 15.10
C LYS A 593 11.09 -24.63 15.26
N CYS A 594 11.01 -23.89 14.15
CA CYS A 594 11.01 -22.43 14.10
C CYS A 594 9.59 -21.85 13.92
N TYR A 595 8.55 -22.69 13.89
CA TYR A 595 7.18 -22.20 13.73
C TYR A 595 6.69 -21.52 15.01
N ALA A 596 5.96 -20.45 14.81
CA ALA A 596 5.28 -19.74 15.87
C ALA A 596 4.10 -20.58 16.41
N PRO A 597 3.55 -20.27 17.60
CA PRO A 597 2.48 -21.05 18.21
C PRO A 597 1.21 -21.19 17.37
N TYR A 598 0.97 -20.31 16.39
CA TYR A 598 -0.14 -20.43 15.44
C TYR A 598 0.04 -21.52 14.38
N GLY A 599 1.19 -22.20 14.35
CA GLY A 599 1.45 -23.37 13.50
C GLY A 599 2.00 -23.02 12.11
N GLY A 600 2.52 -21.82 11.92
CA GLY A 600 3.18 -21.42 10.68
C GLY A 600 4.49 -20.65 10.92
N PRO A 601 5.31 -20.48 9.88
CA PRO A 601 6.52 -19.68 9.94
C PRO A 601 6.18 -18.19 10.07
N LEU A 602 7.14 -17.41 10.57
CA LEU A 602 7.09 -15.95 10.46
C LEU A 602 7.05 -15.56 8.97
N GLN A 603 6.23 -14.58 8.60
CA GLN A 603 6.08 -14.20 7.18
C GLN A 603 7.42 -13.83 6.53
N SER A 604 8.26 -13.08 7.25
CA SER A 604 9.65 -12.81 6.90
C SER A 604 10.40 -12.24 8.12
N THR A 605 11.73 -12.30 8.17
CA THR A 605 12.48 -11.75 9.31
C THR A 605 12.37 -10.21 9.34
N GLU A 606 12.20 -9.58 8.18
CA GLU A 606 12.04 -8.13 8.02
C GLU A 606 10.76 -7.59 8.67
N VAL A 607 9.71 -8.40 8.84
CA VAL A 607 8.48 -7.93 9.51
C VAL A 607 8.62 -7.86 11.04
N ALA A 608 9.63 -8.53 11.61
CA ALA A 608 9.86 -8.61 13.05
C ALA A 608 11.12 -7.88 13.54
N LEU A 609 11.99 -7.43 12.63
CA LEU A 609 13.25 -6.74 12.94
C LEU A 609 13.37 -5.44 12.14
N GLY A 610 14.11 -4.47 12.68
CA GLY A 610 14.41 -3.21 12.00
C GLY A 610 15.84 -2.73 12.22
N GLY A 611 16.29 -1.86 11.32
CA GLY A 611 17.58 -1.16 11.42
C GLY A 611 18.80 -2.07 11.30
N PHE A 612 18.76 -2.97 10.31
CA PHE A 612 19.87 -3.78 9.82
C PHE A 612 20.16 -3.41 8.35
N HIS A 613 21.28 -3.90 7.80
CA HIS A 613 21.64 -3.70 6.40
C HIS A 613 21.53 -5.01 5.61
N ASN A 614 20.94 -4.96 4.42
CA ASN A 614 20.73 -6.12 3.54
C ASN A 614 20.08 -7.31 4.28
N SER A 615 20.67 -8.50 4.22
CA SER A 615 20.19 -9.72 4.88
C SER A 615 20.90 -10.00 6.22
N GLU A 616 21.57 -9.01 6.82
CA GLU A 616 22.30 -9.16 8.08
C GLU A 616 21.39 -8.97 9.30
N TYR A 617 20.38 -9.82 9.47
CA TYR A 617 19.35 -9.70 10.52
C TYR A 617 19.93 -9.67 11.96
N HIS A 618 21.07 -10.33 12.18
CA HIS A 618 21.77 -10.34 13.48
C HIS A 618 22.25 -8.93 13.92
N SER A 619 22.35 -7.97 13.00
CA SER A 619 22.76 -6.58 13.29
C SER A 619 21.60 -5.66 13.68
N ALA A 620 20.37 -6.16 13.76
CA ALA A 620 19.16 -5.37 13.98
C ALA A 620 19.21 -4.49 15.24
N THR A 621 18.64 -3.30 15.15
CA THR A 621 18.62 -2.28 16.22
C THR A 621 17.24 -2.06 16.82
N ALA A 622 16.18 -2.56 16.17
CA ALA A 622 14.81 -2.51 16.65
C ALA A 622 14.13 -3.89 16.52
N LEU A 623 13.25 -4.20 17.48
CA LEU A 623 12.30 -5.31 17.39
C LEU A 623 10.93 -4.77 17.01
N ILE A 624 10.23 -5.49 16.15
CA ILE A 624 8.87 -5.17 15.72
C ILE A 624 7.98 -6.34 16.13
N ILE A 625 6.91 -6.04 16.84
CA ILE A 625 5.84 -6.98 17.17
C ILE A 625 4.60 -6.48 16.48
N THR A 626 4.02 -7.29 15.61
CA THR A 626 2.78 -6.96 14.91
C THR A 626 1.70 -7.97 15.27
N ILE A 627 0.57 -7.48 15.77
CA ILE A 627 -0.60 -8.26 16.13
C ILE A 627 -1.69 -7.92 15.10
N PRO A 628 -2.07 -8.88 14.23
CA PRO A 628 -3.18 -8.68 13.30
C PRO A 628 -4.52 -9.01 13.97
N VAL A 629 -5.44 -8.06 13.94
CA VAL A 629 -6.82 -8.18 14.44
C VAL A 629 -7.80 -8.23 13.28
N VAL A 630 -8.81 -9.08 13.35
CA VAL A 630 -9.81 -9.26 12.29
C VAL A 630 -10.54 -7.93 12.05
N ASN A 631 -10.70 -7.57 10.77
CA ASN A 631 -11.43 -6.39 10.37
C ASN A 631 -12.68 -6.80 9.60
N HIS A 632 -13.83 -6.27 9.99
CA HIS A 632 -15.08 -6.51 9.29
C HIS A 632 -15.47 -5.35 8.39
N TYR A 633 -16.12 -5.67 7.26
CA TYR A 633 -16.63 -4.67 6.32
C TYR A 633 -17.70 -3.78 6.97
N GLU A 634 -18.56 -4.38 7.78
CA GLU A 634 -19.54 -3.65 8.57
C GLU A 634 -18.91 -3.13 9.86
N GLN A 635 -18.82 -1.81 9.98
CA GLN A 635 -18.15 -1.14 11.13
C GLN A 635 -18.76 -1.51 12.49
N ALA A 636 -20.06 -1.86 12.54
CA ALA A 636 -20.73 -2.25 13.78
C ALA A 636 -20.16 -3.56 14.38
N LEU A 637 -19.64 -4.46 13.54
CA LEU A 637 -19.04 -5.71 14.00
C LEU A 637 -17.64 -5.52 14.60
N ASN A 638 -17.00 -4.38 14.36
CA ASN A 638 -15.67 -4.07 14.88
C ASN A 638 -15.70 -3.51 16.31
N GLU A 639 -16.86 -3.42 16.98
CA GLU A 639 -16.96 -2.84 18.33
C GLU A 639 -16.05 -3.54 19.35
N ASP A 640 -15.98 -4.88 19.30
CA ASP A 640 -15.12 -5.66 20.20
C ASP A 640 -13.63 -5.35 20.00
N ALA A 641 -13.18 -5.25 18.75
CA ALA A 641 -11.81 -4.89 18.39
C ALA A 641 -11.47 -3.48 18.90
N LEU A 642 -12.36 -2.50 18.66
CA LEU A 642 -12.19 -1.12 19.13
C LEU A 642 -12.10 -1.02 20.66
N LEU A 643 -12.86 -1.86 21.40
CA LEU A 643 -12.80 -1.91 22.86
C LEU A 643 -11.46 -2.47 23.36
N TRP A 644 -10.95 -3.52 22.73
CA TRP A 644 -9.66 -4.11 23.06
C TRP A 644 -8.49 -3.17 22.73
N GLU A 645 -8.51 -2.54 21.55
CA GLU A 645 -7.50 -1.57 21.12
C GLU A 645 -7.35 -0.39 22.10
N ARG A 646 -8.44 0.09 22.69
CA ARG A 646 -8.37 1.15 23.72
C ARG A 646 -7.60 0.70 24.96
N VAL A 647 -7.89 -0.51 25.46
CA VAL A 647 -7.18 -1.08 26.61
C VAL A 647 -5.71 -1.33 26.28
N PHE A 648 -5.41 -1.76 25.06
CA PHE A 648 -4.04 -1.92 24.55
C PHE A 648 -3.27 -0.60 24.53
N ILE A 649 -3.88 0.48 24.01
CA ILE A 649 -3.28 1.82 24.02
C ILE A 649 -3.03 2.30 25.46
N ASP A 650 -4.02 2.16 26.34
CA ASP A 650 -3.90 2.61 27.74
C ASP A 650 -2.83 1.82 28.51
N PHE A 651 -2.70 0.52 28.22
CA PHE A 651 -1.62 -0.31 28.75
C PHE A 651 -0.25 0.20 28.30
N LEU A 652 -0.05 0.44 27.00
CA LEU A 652 1.23 0.89 26.46
C LEU A 652 1.59 2.32 26.85
N LYS A 653 0.62 3.25 26.94
CA LYS A 653 0.84 4.61 27.44
C LYS A 653 1.35 4.63 28.89
N ASN A 654 0.89 3.68 29.70
CA ASN A 654 1.27 3.57 31.11
C ASN A 654 2.50 2.68 31.33
N TYR A 655 2.96 1.97 30.30
CA TYR A 655 4.14 1.11 30.40
C TYR A 655 5.41 1.96 30.49
N ARG A 656 6.14 1.85 31.60
CA ARG A 656 7.43 2.51 31.82
C ARG A 656 8.50 1.47 32.09
N SER A 657 9.61 1.59 31.38
CA SER A 657 10.81 0.79 31.60
C SER A 657 12.08 1.64 31.49
N GLU A 658 13.10 1.26 32.25
CA GLU A 658 14.44 1.84 32.22
C GLU A 658 15.28 1.32 31.03
N ASN A 659 15.03 0.10 30.56
CA ASN A 659 15.84 -0.57 29.53
C ASN A 659 15.34 -0.37 28.11
N LEU A 660 14.02 -0.20 27.92
CA LEU A 660 13.39 -0.16 26.60
C LEU A 660 12.63 1.13 26.32
N THR A 661 12.57 1.50 25.05
CA THR A 661 11.67 2.51 24.45
C THR A 661 10.67 1.80 23.56
N VAL A 662 9.37 2.08 23.78
CA VAL A 662 8.29 1.55 22.93
C VAL A 662 7.69 2.69 22.14
N ALA A 663 7.72 2.56 20.81
CA ALA A 663 6.81 3.28 19.92
C ALA A 663 5.70 2.29 19.51
N PHE A 664 4.46 2.75 19.46
CA PHE A 664 3.34 1.87 19.13
C PHE A 664 2.32 2.56 18.23
N LYS A 665 1.58 1.74 17.48
CA LYS A 665 0.46 2.14 16.65
C LYS A 665 -0.69 1.16 16.92
N ALA A 666 -1.88 1.68 17.14
CA ALA A 666 -3.13 0.93 17.02
C ALA A 666 -4.01 1.61 15.97
N GLU A 667 -4.87 0.86 15.30
CA GLU A 667 -5.64 1.38 14.17
C GLU A 667 -6.65 2.46 14.61
N ILE A 668 -7.31 2.29 15.77
CA ILE A 668 -8.20 3.31 16.34
C ILE A 668 -7.48 4.62 16.70
N GLN A 669 -6.17 4.58 17.02
CA GLN A 669 -5.43 5.75 17.52
C GLN A 669 -5.42 6.91 16.52
N VAL A 670 -5.36 6.63 15.23
CA VAL A 670 -5.42 7.66 14.17
C VAL A 670 -6.73 8.44 14.25
N THR A 671 -7.84 7.73 14.45
CA THR A 671 -9.16 8.37 14.60
C THR A 671 -9.29 9.12 15.91
N MET A 672 -8.74 8.59 17.02
CA MET A 672 -8.81 9.24 18.33
C MET A 672 -8.00 10.53 18.37
N ASN A 673 -6.76 10.52 17.87
CA ASN A 673 -5.91 11.70 17.83
C ASN A 673 -6.57 12.83 17.03
N ARG A 674 -7.22 12.51 15.90
CA ARG A 674 -7.98 13.48 15.11
C ARG A 674 -9.12 14.11 15.91
N VAL A 675 -9.87 13.33 16.69
CA VAL A 675 -10.96 13.86 17.51
C VAL A 675 -10.42 14.81 18.58
N GLU A 676 -9.29 14.49 19.21
CA GLU A 676 -8.65 15.38 20.19
C GLU A 676 -8.20 16.70 19.57
N GLU A 677 -7.57 16.66 18.38
CA GLU A 677 -7.16 17.85 17.63
C GLU A 677 -8.36 18.77 17.35
N VAL A 678 -9.46 18.20 16.87
CA VAL A 678 -10.69 18.92 16.52
C VAL A 678 -11.32 19.59 17.73
N ILE A 679 -11.30 18.94 18.90
CA ILE A 679 -11.84 19.53 20.14
C ILE A 679 -11.00 20.74 20.57
N LEU A 680 -9.68 20.66 20.42
CA LEU A 680 -8.78 21.77 20.72
C LEU A 680 -9.01 22.94 19.75
N GLU A 681 -9.09 22.66 18.45
CA GLU A 681 -9.36 23.67 17.40
C GLU A 681 -10.72 24.35 17.59
N ALA A 682 -11.77 23.59 17.93
CA ALA A 682 -13.10 24.13 18.18
C ALA A 682 -13.10 25.22 19.28
N SER A 683 -12.29 25.04 20.33
CA SER A 683 -12.17 26.02 21.41
C SER A 683 -11.51 27.32 20.93
N GLN A 684 -10.49 27.22 20.07
CA GLN A 684 -9.80 28.38 19.50
C GLN A 684 -10.70 29.13 18.50
N CYS A 685 -11.47 28.41 17.67
CA CYS A 685 -12.47 28.99 16.78
C CYS A 685 -13.52 29.79 17.56
N ALA A 686 -14.05 29.25 18.66
CA ALA A 686 -15.03 29.95 19.49
C ALA A 686 -14.49 31.28 20.03
N ILE A 687 -13.23 31.31 20.48
CA ILE A 687 -12.58 32.54 20.95
C ILE A 687 -12.45 33.57 19.82
N SER A 688 -12.03 33.13 18.63
CA SER A 688 -11.93 33.99 17.44
C SER A 688 -13.28 34.65 17.10
N TYR A 689 -14.37 33.88 17.13
CA TYR A 689 -15.72 34.40 16.89
C TYR A 689 -16.15 35.44 17.94
N ILE A 690 -15.81 35.23 19.22
CA ILE A 690 -16.10 36.19 20.29
C ILE A 690 -15.34 37.51 20.05
N ILE A 691 -14.05 37.45 19.72
CA ILE A 691 -13.23 38.65 19.46
C ILE A 691 -13.79 39.41 18.26
N MET A 692 -14.10 38.70 17.18
CA MET A 692 -14.63 39.30 15.97
C MET A 692 -16.03 39.90 16.19
N PHE A 693 -16.87 39.28 17.03
CA PHE A 693 -18.14 39.87 17.48
C PHE A 693 -17.93 41.19 18.24
N VAL A 694 -17.01 41.21 19.20
CA VAL A 694 -16.67 42.45 19.94
C VAL A 694 -16.17 43.53 18.99
N TYR A 695 -15.32 43.18 18.03
CA TYR A 695 -14.85 44.10 17.00
C TYR A 695 -16.01 44.72 16.21
N ILE A 696 -16.94 43.90 15.69
CA ILE A 696 -18.10 44.38 14.91
C ILE A 696 -19.00 45.30 15.74
N ALA A 697 -19.27 44.92 16.99
CA ALA A 697 -20.10 45.70 17.89
C ALA A 697 -19.51 47.08 18.21
N VAL A 698 -18.17 47.18 18.29
CA VAL A 698 -17.45 48.44 18.52
C VAL A 698 -17.28 49.24 17.23
N ALA A 699 -16.87 48.62 16.13
CA ALA A 699 -16.54 49.28 14.87
C ALA A 699 -17.75 49.92 14.17
N LEU A 700 -18.96 49.36 14.37
CA LEU A 700 -20.22 49.93 13.86
C LEU A 700 -20.75 51.11 14.71
N GLY A 701 -20.21 51.32 15.92
CA GLY A 701 -20.62 52.40 16.81
C GLY A 701 -19.84 53.69 16.57
N GLU A 702 -20.54 54.81 16.39
CA GLU A 702 -19.92 56.14 16.42
C GLU A 702 -19.71 56.58 17.87
N VAL A 703 -18.48 56.54 18.36
CA VAL A 703 -18.17 56.93 19.74
C VAL A 703 -17.74 58.40 19.79
N ASN A 704 -18.71 59.30 19.81
CA ASN A 704 -18.43 60.74 19.85
C ASN A 704 -18.07 61.23 21.27
N THR A 705 -18.59 60.60 22.34
CA THR A 705 -18.28 60.97 23.73
C THR A 705 -18.29 59.74 24.66
N CYS A 706 -17.32 59.63 25.58
CA CYS A 706 -17.17 58.48 26.50
C CYS A 706 -18.36 58.27 27.47
N LYS A 707 -19.18 59.30 27.72
CA LYS A 707 -20.37 59.23 28.58
C LYS A 707 -21.64 58.78 27.87
N SER A 708 -21.72 58.89 26.55
CA SER A 708 -22.86 58.42 25.73
C SER A 708 -22.58 57.08 25.05
N MET A 709 -21.42 56.46 25.34
CA MET A 709 -20.95 55.23 24.69
C MET A 709 -21.98 54.10 24.66
N LEU A 710 -22.75 53.87 25.73
CA LEU A 710 -23.78 52.82 25.77
C LEU A 710 -25.09 53.18 25.05
N VAL A 711 -25.33 54.46 24.75
CA VAL A 711 -26.54 54.96 24.08
C VAL A 711 -26.31 55.10 22.58
N ASP A 712 -25.10 55.53 22.18
CA ASP A 712 -24.70 55.71 20.79
C ASP A 712 -24.15 54.41 20.16
N SER A 713 -23.80 53.41 20.98
CA SER A 713 -23.28 52.13 20.49
C SER A 713 -24.36 51.32 19.77
N LYS A 714 -24.14 51.01 18.49
CA LYS A 714 -25.01 50.18 17.64
C LYS A 714 -24.82 48.67 17.90
N ILE A 715 -24.68 48.27 19.17
CA ILE A 715 -24.44 46.88 19.58
C ILE A 715 -25.57 45.94 19.11
N SER A 716 -26.82 46.42 19.15
CA SER A 716 -27.98 45.64 18.67
C SER A 716 -27.89 45.32 17.18
N LEU A 717 -27.34 46.24 16.38
CA LEU A 717 -27.13 46.04 14.95
C LEU A 717 -26.00 45.05 14.68
N GLY A 718 -24.90 45.13 15.44
CA GLY A 718 -23.82 44.15 15.38
C GLY A 718 -24.29 42.73 15.76
N PHE A 719 -25.11 42.60 16.81
CA PHE A 719 -25.70 41.32 17.20
C PHE A 719 -26.66 40.77 16.16
N ALA A 720 -27.56 41.61 15.62
CA ALA A 720 -28.44 41.20 14.53
C ALA A 720 -27.66 40.77 13.28
N GLY A 721 -26.57 41.47 12.95
CA GLY A 721 -25.69 41.14 11.83
C GLY A 721 -25.06 39.76 11.95
N VAL A 722 -24.41 39.47 13.08
CA VAL A 722 -23.81 38.15 13.33
C VAL A 722 -24.88 37.06 13.40
N PHE A 723 -26.03 37.35 14.01
CA PHE A 723 -27.15 36.41 14.06
C PHE A 723 -27.67 36.04 12.66
N ILE A 724 -27.84 37.01 11.75
CA ILE A 724 -28.27 36.76 10.37
C ILE A 724 -27.28 35.87 9.63
N VAL A 725 -25.97 36.10 9.82
CA VAL A 725 -24.93 35.25 9.22
C VAL A 725 -25.05 33.80 9.72
N ILE A 726 -25.17 33.60 11.03
CA ILE A 726 -25.30 32.24 11.61
C ILE A 726 -26.55 31.54 11.08
N VAL A 727 -27.69 32.24 11.05
CA VAL A 727 -28.95 31.69 10.52
C VAL A 727 -28.81 31.33 9.04
N SER A 728 -28.07 32.11 8.25
CA SER A 728 -27.77 31.82 6.84
C SER A 728 -26.96 30.52 6.69
N VAL A 729 -25.89 30.36 7.48
CA VAL A 729 -25.07 29.14 7.50
C VAL A 729 -25.92 27.92 7.86
N LEU A 730 -26.72 28.00 8.92
CA LEU A 730 -27.61 26.92 9.33
C LEU A 730 -28.68 26.60 8.28
N SER A 731 -29.24 27.62 7.62
CA SER A 731 -30.22 27.43 6.54
C SER A 731 -29.60 26.71 5.35
N SER A 732 -28.39 27.09 4.95
CA SER A 732 -27.64 26.43 3.86
C SER A 732 -27.37 24.97 4.18
N LEU A 733 -26.83 24.68 5.37
CA LEU A 733 -26.60 23.31 5.83
C LEU A 733 -27.91 22.50 5.88
N GLY A 734 -29.00 23.11 6.34
CA GLY A 734 -30.33 22.48 6.38
C GLY A 734 -30.86 22.08 5.00
N ILE A 735 -30.69 22.92 3.97
CA ILE A 735 -31.05 22.60 2.59
C ILE A 735 -30.27 21.38 2.08
N PHE A 736 -28.96 21.33 2.33
CA PHE A 736 -28.14 20.18 1.91
C PHE A 736 -28.49 18.90 2.68
N CYS A 737 -28.87 19.03 3.96
CA CYS A 737 -29.39 17.90 4.73
C CYS A 737 -30.72 17.38 4.14
N PHE A 738 -31.62 18.27 3.70
CA PHE A 738 -32.84 17.87 2.98
C PHE A 738 -32.53 17.16 1.65
N ALA A 739 -31.49 17.58 0.95
CA ALA A 739 -31.00 16.91 -0.25
C ALA A 739 -30.28 15.58 0.03
N GLY A 740 -30.06 15.21 1.30
CA GLY A 740 -29.39 13.98 1.69
C GLY A 740 -27.87 14.00 1.48
N VAL A 741 -27.26 15.19 1.40
CA VAL A 741 -25.80 15.34 1.26
C VAL A 741 -25.18 15.34 2.66
N PRO A 742 -24.27 14.41 2.99
CA PRO A 742 -23.62 14.40 4.30
C PRO A 742 -22.69 15.60 4.48
N ALA A 743 -22.64 16.13 5.69
CA ALA A 743 -21.69 17.18 6.05
C ALA A 743 -20.32 16.57 6.36
N THR A 744 -19.27 17.36 6.16
CA THR A 744 -17.91 17.00 6.59
C THR A 744 -17.48 17.89 7.74
N LEU A 745 -16.46 17.47 8.48
CA LEU A 745 -15.93 18.27 9.58
C LEU A 745 -15.33 19.60 9.08
N ILE A 746 -14.68 19.58 7.92
CA ILE A 746 -14.11 20.78 7.25
C ILE A 746 -15.20 21.81 6.97
N ILE A 747 -16.39 21.36 6.54
CA ILE A 747 -17.52 22.26 6.26
C ILE A 747 -17.97 22.98 7.55
N ILE A 748 -18.07 22.26 8.66
CA ILE A 748 -18.53 22.79 9.95
C ILE A 748 -17.52 23.81 10.50
N GLU A 749 -16.24 23.63 10.22
CA GLU A 749 -15.16 24.50 10.70
C GLU A 749 -14.96 25.75 9.82
N VAL A 750 -14.80 25.57 8.51
CA VAL A 750 -14.33 26.64 7.60
C VAL A 750 -15.45 27.51 7.07
N ILE A 751 -16.63 26.94 6.76
CA ILE A 751 -17.73 27.69 6.14
C ILE A 751 -18.22 28.84 7.02
N PRO A 752 -18.46 28.66 8.34
CA PRO A 752 -18.95 29.76 9.15
C PRO A 752 -17.98 30.95 9.18
N PHE A 753 -16.67 30.71 9.12
CA PHE A 753 -15.66 31.77 9.09
C PHE A 753 -15.70 32.56 7.78
N LEU A 754 -15.73 31.85 6.64
CA LEU A 754 -15.80 32.48 5.32
C LEU A 754 -17.08 33.31 5.12
N VAL A 755 -18.23 32.74 5.50
CA VAL A 755 -19.53 33.40 5.34
C VAL A 755 -19.65 34.61 6.27
N LEU A 756 -19.04 34.54 7.45
CA LEU A 756 -19.02 35.65 8.39
C LEU A 756 -18.14 36.80 7.92
N ALA A 757 -16.96 36.53 7.35
CA ALA A 757 -16.11 37.56 6.77
C ALA A 757 -16.83 38.36 5.66
N VAL A 758 -17.49 37.66 4.73
CA VAL A 758 -18.24 38.30 3.63
C VAL A 758 -19.52 38.96 4.12
N GLY A 759 -20.25 38.32 5.04
CA GLY A 759 -21.51 38.83 5.57
C GLY A 759 -21.34 40.13 6.36
N VAL A 760 -20.29 40.21 7.18
CA VAL A 760 -19.99 41.39 7.99
C VAL A 760 -19.58 42.57 7.12
N ASP A 761 -18.77 42.36 6.07
CA ASP A 761 -18.35 43.42 5.15
C ASP A 761 -19.55 44.10 4.47
N ASN A 762 -20.51 43.32 3.96
CA ASN A 762 -21.73 43.87 3.35
C ASN A 762 -22.56 44.70 4.34
N ILE A 763 -22.68 44.25 5.59
CA ILE A 763 -23.39 45.00 6.64
C ILE A 763 -22.64 46.30 6.94
N PHE A 764 -21.32 46.25 7.02
CA PHE A 764 -20.47 47.40 7.30
C PHE A 764 -20.60 48.46 6.21
N ILE A 765 -20.52 48.07 4.94
CA ILE A 765 -20.69 48.96 3.79
C ILE A 765 -22.07 49.62 3.82
N LEU A 766 -23.14 48.87 4.07
CA LEU A 766 -24.50 49.40 4.08
C LEU A 766 -24.71 50.42 5.22
N VAL A 767 -24.26 50.08 6.42
CA VAL A 767 -24.43 50.94 7.61
C VAL A 767 -23.59 52.21 7.51
N GLN A 768 -22.34 52.11 7.06
CA GLN A 768 -21.49 53.28 6.87
C GLN A 768 -21.98 54.19 5.75
N ALA A 769 -22.50 53.62 4.65
CA ALA A 769 -23.10 54.42 3.59
C ALA A 769 -24.32 55.21 4.10
N TYR A 770 -25.15 54.58 4.94
CA TYR A 770 -26.29 55.24 5.57
C TYR A 770 -25.86 56.36 6.53
N GLN A 771 -24.89 56.08 7.42
CA GLN A 771 -24.34 57.08 8.35
C GLN A 771 -23.74 58.29 7.63
N ARG A 772 -22.97 58.05 6.56
CA ARG A 772 -22.40 59.13 5.74
C ARG A 772 -23.48 59.96 5.07
N ASP A 773 -24.59 59.38 4.61
CA ASP A 773 -25.69 60.16 4.01
C ASP A 773 -26.41 61.02 5.06
N GLU A 774 -26.56 60.50 6.29
CA GLU A 774 -27.15 61.25 7.41
C GLU A 774 -26.27 62.44 7.85
N ILE A 775 -24.95 62.26 7.93
CA ILE A 775 -24.00 63.34 8.23
C ILE A 775 -23.95 64.42 7.14
N ASN A 776 -24.18 64.04 5.88
CA ASN A 776 -24.15 64.95 4.73
C ASN A 776 -25.49 65.69 4.51
N ARG A 777 -26.57 65.30 5.19
CA ARG A 777 -27.84 66.01 5.24
C ARG A 777 -27.83 67.06 6.35
#